data_AF-A0A958LQG7-F1
#
_entry.id   AF-A0A958LQG7-F1
#
_cell.length_a   1.000
_cell.length_b   1.000
_cell.length_c   1.000
_cell.angle_alpha   90.00
_cell.angle_beta   90.00
_cell.angle_gamma   90.00
#
_symmetry.space_group_name_H-M   'P 1'
#
loop_
_entity.id
_entity.type
_entity.pdbx_description
1 polymer ?
#
loop_
_entity_poly.entity_id
_entity_poly.type
_entity_poly.pdbx_seq_one_letter_code
_entity_poly.pdbx_strand_id
1 'polypeptide(L)'
;MKCNWIWWKGIFHTARNQRGQMAIFVAMIFQVLFVLFAMTINVAMVVHDKINLQNSVDFAAYYAAQKQAELLNGIAHSNYQIRQSWKVLSWRYRVLGTLGLQDPPAHPARTNDKTEGPFPNTATPSICVTYWPIWKNTPQNENLCKKPVVNIPPLPSVQNLAPFLGINSMISSLSQSLINQYNSQCERHGAYNYWFGAMALMSFRVDQAHRKMAIFGLADALSNGNPDDFLDIDGNSVYTGAFKTFEKNLTFSNKENPSRISFQIFNSLHNVPRANWLPEIQTWPTVYYTDIVKSGNACNANPVHIRNLPADGNARNFLNSTLNGPQLTPWMVSEPPVTDVMHMSMGVEKNPWYMAYVGVKAETQPRQIFFPFGPAISMKARAFAKPFGGRVGPWYAISWPRAASESAGNRTDILLPPRTKQNGLMDSPTDITRLPNYSRFPGDTLGLKSKLALNSMTQLPNLRVGYNEFFGTYTLGGGAADPLAWDYQTNSASAVRNYELTIAAPDLFDVTYYSVEPNAAINYYTRMRDNRNVLPFPGQTRLRPDLGWRPGVGSLDFYSVQNQMAAAASFGKRQFEAFWFVTQKEHLLTSWAPAEGAMNYAFPPNFGKCATPDDNLSVKVPGSCAAGGGRTGYSVKLISRHALFSDAHTIGGAGEPPGAILNPPAGPGW
;
A
#
# COMPACT_ATOMS: atom_id res chain seq x y z
N MET A 1 -94.91 20.73 -9.45
CA MET A 1 -95.29 21.44 -8.20
C MET A 1 -94.19 22.46 -7.92
N LYS A 2 -94.37 23.72 -8.33
CA LYS A 2 -94.94 24.86 -7.57
C LYS A 2 -94.28 25.12 -6.19
N CYS A 3 -93.57 26.24 -6.16
CA CYS A 3 -93.42 27.25 -5.07
C CYS A 3 -92.93 26.82 -3.67
N ASN A 4 -91.88 27.48 -3.19
CA ASN A 4 -92.07 28.76 -2.50
C ASN A 4 -90.78 29.58 -2.31
N TRP A 5 -90.79 30.77 -2.91
CA TRP A 5 -89.91 31.90 -2.66
C TRP A 5 -90.38 32.60 -1.38
N ILE A 6 -89.85 32.24 -0.21
CA ILE A 6 -90.02 33.04 1.02
C ILE A 6 -88.75 32.91 1.84
N TRP A 7 -87.73 33.75 1.59
CA TRP A 7 -86.73 34.10 2.61
C TRP A 7 -85.96 35.41 2.32
N TRP A 8 -86.47 36.27 1.43
CA TRP A 8 -85.83 37.54 1.05
C TRP A 8 -86.50 38.78 1.68
N LYS A 9 -87.03 38.66 2.92
CA LYS A 9 -87.61 39.80 3.66
C LYS A 9 -87.11 39.99 5.10
N GLY A 10 -86.14 39.20 5.57
CA GLY A 10 -85.63 39.31 6.95
C GLY A 10 -84.34 40.12 7.14
N ILE A 11 -83.57 40.40 6.07
CA ILE A 11 -82.18 40.89 6.22
C ILE A 11 -82.05 42.42 6.12
N PHE A 12 -83.08 43.15 5.68
CA PHE A 12 -83.00 44.60 5.47
C PHE A 12 -83.54 45.49 6.61
N HIS A 13 -83.85 44.93 7.79
CA HIS A 13 -84.31 45.74 8.94
C HIS A 13 -83.39 45.75 10.17
N THR A 14 -82.14 45.30 10.03
CA THR A 14 -81.08 45.45 11.06
C THR A 14 -80.00 46.45 10.63
N ALA A 15 -80.34 47.42 9.77
CA ALA A 15 -79.42 48.44 9.24
C ALA A 15 -79.33 49.72 10.12
N ARG A 16 -79.71 49.65 11.40
CA ARG A 16 -79.64 50.80 12.33
C ARG A 16 -79.08 50.46 13.71
N ASN A 17 -78.17 49.48 13.77
CA ASN A 17 -77.41 49.20 14.99
C ASN A 17 -75.91 49.23 14.69
N GLN A 18 -75.24 50.35 14.97
CA GLN A 18 -73.79 50.51 14.79
C GLN A 18 -72.95 49.58 15.69
N ARG A 19 -73.60 48.86 16.63
CA ARG A 19 -72.94 47.89 17.52
C ARG A 19 -72.44 46.61 16.83
N GLY A 20 -72.86 46.30 15.60
CA GLY A 20 -72.45 45.08 14.87
C GLY A 20 -71.32 45.25 13.85
N GLN A 21 -71.06 46.49 13.39
CA GLN A 21 -70.04 46.75 12.36
C GLN A 21 -68.62 46.51 12.89
N MET A 22 -68.37 46.82 14.16
CA MET A 22 -67.09 46.54 14.80
C MET A 22 -66.82 45.03 14.89
N ALA A 23 -67.85 44.20 15.11
CA ALA A 23 -67.72 42.74 15.15
C ALA A 23 -67.35 42.14 13.78
N ILE A 24 -67.95 42.64 12.69
CA ILE A 24 -67.61 42.20 11.33
C ILE A 24 -66.20 42.64 10.94
N PHE A 25 -65.80 43.87 11.30
CA PHE A 25 -64.45 44.36 11.05
C PHE A 25 -63.38 43.58 11.83
N VAL A 26 -63.62 43.31 13.12
CA VAL A 26 -62.73 42.47 13.95
C VAL A 26 -62.66 41.05 13.41
N ALA A 27 -63.78 40.46 12.96
CA ALA A 27 -63.78 39.13 12.36
C ALA A 27 -62.95 39.07 11.06
N MET A 28 -63.06 40.09 10.20
CA MET A 28 -62.26 40.16 8.96
C MET A 28 -60.76 40.36 9.26
N ILE A 29 -60.40 41.21 10.21
CA ILE A 29 -59.00 41.39 10.63
C ILE A 29 -58.42 40.10 11.20
N PHE A 30 -59.17 39.43 12.09
CA PHE A 30 -58.73 38.15 12.65
C PHE A 30 -58.51 37.10 11.57
N GLN A 31 -59.39 37.05 10.56
CA GLN A 31 -59.25 36.10 9.46
C GLN A 31 -58.03 36.43 8.59
N VAL A 32 -57.76 37.69 8.29
CA VAL A 32 -56.56 38.10 7.53
C VAL A 32 -55.28 37.82 8.31
N LEU A 33 -55.24 38.16 9.61
CA LEU A 33 -54.09 37.87 10.47
C LEU A 33 -53.86 36.36 10.61
N PHE A 34 -54.93 35.56 10.74
CA PHE A 34 -54.83 34.11 10.80
C PHE A 34 -54.25 33.52 9.51
N VAL A 35 -54.69 33.99 8.33
CA VAL A 35 -54.14 33.56 7.04
C VAL A 35 -52.66 33.93 6.92
N LEU A 36 -52.26 35.13 7.31
CA LEU A 36 -50.85 35.55 7.31
C LEU A 36 -49.99 34.72 8.27
N PHE A 37 -50.52 34.40 9.46
CA PHE A 37 -49.84 33.55 10.43
C PHE A 37 -49.68 32.12 9.91
N ALA A 38 -50.74 31.53 9.37
CA ALA A 38 -50.71 30.20 8.76
C ALA A 38 -49.73 30.13 7.58
N MET A 39 -49.69 31.17 6.73
CA MET A 39 -48.73 31.28 5.63
C MET A 39 -47.28 31.35 6.13
N THR A 40 -47.01 32.19 7.13
CA THR A 40 -45.65 32.36 7.68
C THR A 40 -45.14 31.07 8.32
N ILE A 41 -46.00 30.35 9.05
CA ILE A 41 -45.65 29.05 9.63
C ILE A 41 -45.38 28.01 8.54
N ASN A 42 -46.22 27.93 7.51
CA ASN A 42 -45.98 27.00 6.39
C ASN A 42 -44.65 27.28 5.70
N VAL A 43 -44.30 28.55 5.45
CA VAL A 43 -42.99 28.91 4.87
C VAL A 43 -41.85 28.49 5.81
N ALA A 44 -41.97 28.77 7.11
CA ALA A 44 -40.95 28.40 8.10
C ALA A 44 -40.74 26.88 8.17
N MET A 45 -41.82 26.09 8.17
CA MET A 45 -41.76 24.63 8.17
C MET A 45 -41.15 24.08 6.87
N VAL A 46 -41.51 24.64 5.70
CA VAL A 46 -40.89 24.25 4.42
C VAL A 46 -39.38 24.51 4.41
N VAL A 47 -38.95 25.68 4.88
CA VAL A 47 -37.50 26.02 4.97
C VAL A 47 -36.80 25.08 5.95
N HIS A 48 -37.41 24.81 7.11
CA HIS A 48 -36.87 23.89 8.11
C HIS A 48 -36.72 22.47 7.56
N ASP A 49 -37.76 21.92 6.92
CA ASP A 49 -37.74 20.60 6.32
C ASP A 49 -36.72 20.51 5.19
N LYS A 50 -36.54 21.59 4.40
CA LYS A 50 -35.54 21.66 3.35
C LYS A 50 -34.11 21.64 3.88
N ILE A 51 -33.82 22.42 4.93
CA ILE A 51 -32.49 22.46 5.56
C ILE A 51 -32.17 21.10 6.18
N ASN A 52 -33.12 20.49 6.88
CA ASN A 52 -32.92 19.16 7.45
C ASN A 52 -32.72 18.09 6.39
N LEU A 53 -33.50 18.13 5.30
CA LEU A 53 -33.30 17.23 4.17
C LEU A 53 -31.88 17.36 3.61
N GLN A 54 -31.38 18.58 3.45
CA GLN A 54 -30.01 18.82 2.98
C GLN A 54 -28.97 18.28 3.97
N ASN A 55 -29.09 18.58 5.27
CA ASN A 55 -28.17 18.09 6.29
C ASN A 55 -28.15 16.55 6.34
N SER A 56 -29.30 15.89 6.23
CA SER A 56 -29.39 14.42 6.19
C SER A 56 -28.71 13.82 4.97
N VAL A 57 -28.85 14.46 3.80
CA VAL A 57 -28.15 14.04 2.57
C VAL A 57 -26.64 14.29 2.67
N ASP A 58 -26.22 15.39 3.28
CA ASP A 58 -24.81 15.68 3.55
C ASP A 58 -24.18 14.63 4.47
N PHE A 59 -24.86 14.24 5.56
CA PHE A 59 -24.38 13.19 6.47
C PHE A 59 -24.31 11.82 5.79
N ALA A 60 -25.28 11.48 4.94
CA ALA A 60 -25.25 10.24 4.19
C ALA A 60 -24.10 10.21 3.17
N ALA A 61 -23.83 11.33 2.49
CA ALA A 61 -22.67 11.46 1.60
C ALA A 61 -21.35 11.34 2.37
N TYR A 62 -21.25 11.96 3.55
CA TYR A 62 -20.10 11.82 4.45
C TYR A 62 -19.85 10.35 4.82
N TYR A 63 -20.88 9.63 5.25
CA TYR A 63 -20.78 8.22 5.60
C TYR A 63 -20.29 7.38 4.41
N ALA A 64 -20.90 7.55 3.24
CA ALA A 64 -20.54 6.75 2.07
C ALA A 64 -19.11 7.04 1.60
N ALA A 65 -18.71 8.32 1.55
CA ALA A 65 -17.34 8.69 1.22
C ALA A 65 -16.33 8.24 2.29
N GLN A 66 -16.72 8.15 3.56
CA GLN A 66 -15.87 7.55 4.60
C GLN A 66 -15.61 6.08 4.26
N LYS A 67 -16.65 5.29 3.94
CA LYS A 67 -16.50 3.88 3.53
C LYS A 67 -15.64 3.71 2.29
N GLN A 68 -15.77 4.61 1.32
CA GLN A 68 -14.87 4.66 0.15
C GLN A 68 -13.41 4.93 0.55
N ALA A 69 -13.17 5.84 1.51
CA ALA A 69 -11.83 6.11 2.04
C ALA A 69 -11.22 4.88 2.74
N GLU A 70 -12.04 4.06 3.43
CA GLU A 70 -11.55 2.85 4.11
C GLU A 70 -10.88 1.89 3.13
N LEU A 71 -11.52 1.63 2.00
CA LEU A 71 -10.99 0.77 0.94
C LEU A 71 -9.76 1.37 0.27
N LEU A 72 -9.78 2.67 -0.05
CA LEU A 72 -8.63 3.36 -0.66
C LEU A 72 -7.40 3.36 0.26
N ASN A 73 -7.59 3.47 1.57
CA ASN A 73 -6.50 3.37 2.53
C ASN A 73 -5.96 1.94 2.66
N GLY A 74 -6.83 0.93 2.63
CA GLY A 74 -6.41 -0.48 2.57
C GLY A 74 -5.58 -0.77 1.31
N ILE A 75 -5.97 -0.21 0.17
CA ILE A 75 -5.19 -0.26 -1.08
C ILE A 75 -3.84 0.45 -0.90
N ALA A 76 -3.83 1.69 -0.39
CA ALA A 76 -2.61 2.47 -0.22
C ALA A 76 -1.60 1.78 0.73
N HIS A 77 -2.10 1.19 1.82
CA HIS A 77 -1.27 0.45 2.76
C HIS A 77 -0.72 -0.84 2.15
N SER A 78 -1.55 -1.61 1.44
CA SER A 78 -1.10 -2.81 0.72
C SER A 78 -0.02 -2.48 -0.32
N ASN A 79 -0.14 -1.31 -0.97
CA ASN A 79 0.85 -0.79 -1.90
C ASN A 79 2.17 -0.41 -1.20
N TYR A 80 2.10 0.22 -0.02
CA TYR A 80 3.25 0.48 0.84
C TYR A 80 3.98 -0.81 1.23
N GLN A 81 3.25 -1.88 1.53
CA GLN A 81 3.88 -3.14 1.90
C GLN A 81 4.66 -3.79 0.73
N ILE A 82 4.25 -3.57 -0.54
CA ILE A 82 5.05 -3.97 -1.71
C ILE A 82 6.40 -3.24 -1.71
N ARG A 83 6.41 -1.94 -1.37
CA ARG A 83 7.63 -1.15 -1.17
C ARG A 83 8.50 -1.73 -0.06
N GLN A 84 7.93 -2.14 1.08
CA GLN A 84 8.71 -2.79 2.14
C GLN A 84 9.41 -4.07 1.65
N SER A 85 8.69 -4.92 0.92
CA SER A 85 9.26 -6.15 0.35
C SER A 85 10.37 -5.87 -0.67
N TRP A 86 10.27 -4.77 -1.42
CA TRP A 86 11.33 -4.29 -2.29
C TRP A 86 12.58 -3.82 -1.53
N LYS A 87 12.41 -3.15 -0.38
CA LYS A 87 13.53 -2.76 0.50
C LYS A 87 14.28 -3.99 1.01
N VAL A 88 13.56 -5.03 1.42
CA VAL A 88 14.13 -6.31 1.86
C VAL A 88 14.90 -6.99 0.74
N LEU A 89 14.34 -7.09 -0.47
CA LEU A 89 15.05 -7.61 -1.65
C LEU A 89 16.34 -6.83 -1.93
N SER A 90 16.25 -5.50 -1.95
CA SER A 90 17.40 -4.63 -2.22
C SER A 90 18.50 -4.80 -1.18
N TRP A 91 18.12 -4.96 0.10
CA TRP A 91 19.06 -5.20 1.19
C TRP A 91 19.71 -6.60 1.12
N ARG A 92 18.91 -7.64 0.85
CA ARG A 92 19.43 -9.00 0.62
C ARG A 92 20.47 -9.02 -0.50
N TYR A 93 20.19 -8.29 -1.58
CA TYR A 93 21.07 -8.21 -2.73
C TYR A 93 22.35 -7.41 -2.45
N ARG A 94 22.21 -6.14 -2.02
CA ARG A 94 23.33 -5.20 -1.94
C ARG A 94 24.12 -5.26 -0.65
N VAL A 95 23.49 -5.60 0.48
CA VAL A 95 24.16 -5.66 1.79
C VAL A 95 24.53 -7.10 2.09
N LEU A 96 23.54 -7.97 2.29
CA LEU A 96 23.81 -9.35 2.73
C LEU A 96 24.60 -10.15 1.69
N GLY A 97 24.22 -10.04 0.41
CA GLY A 97 24.88 -10.72 -0.71
C GLY A 97 26.32 -10.27 -0.97
N THR A 98 26.73 -9.08 -0.50
CA THR A 98 28.09 -8.56 -0.73
C THR A 98 28.90 -8.40 0.56
N LEU A 99 28.33 -8.76 1.72
CA LEU A 99 28.97 -8.63 3.04
C LEU A 99 30.27 -9.44 3.18
N GLY A 100 30.50 -10.40 2.29
CA GLY A 100 31.75 -11.18 2.22
C GLY A 100 32.98 -10.39 1.74
N LEU A 101 32.80 -9.27 1.04
CA LEU A 101 33.89 -8.53 0.40
C LEU A 101 34.84 -7.89 1.43
N GLN A 102 36.13 -8.23 1.35
CA GLN A 102 37.17 -7.65 2.21
C GLN A 102 38.35 -7.04 1.44
N ASP A 103 38.47 -7.30 0.15
CA ASP A 103 39.57 -6.72 -0.63
C ASP A 103 39.22 -5.30 -1.10
N PRO A 104 40.19 -4.37 -1.19
CA PRO A 104 39.89 -2.97 -1.42
C PRO A 104 39.11 -2.70 -2.73
N PRO A 105 38.02 -1.91 -2.68
CA PRO A 105 37.43 -1.39 -1.45
C PRO A 105 36.58 -2.47 -0.76
N ALA A 106 36.89 -2.76 0.51
CA ALA A 106 36.14 -3.70 1.33
C ALA A 106 34.72 -3.21 1.59
N HIS A 107 33.79 -4.11 1.91
CA HIS A 107 32.40 -3.73 2.21
C HIS A 107 32.35 -2.65 3.32
N PRO A 108 31.60 -1.54 3.16
CA PRO A 108 31.60 -0.43 4.12
C PRO A 108 31.27 -0.83 5.56
N ALA A 109 30.39 -1.81 5.74
CA ALA A 109 30.08 -2.36 7.06
C ALA A 109 31.30 -2.98 7.79
N ARG A 110 32.33 -3.43 7.06
CA ARG A 110 33.57 -4.01 7.63
C ARG A 110 34.62 -2.98 7.94
N THR A 111 34.71 -1.93 7.12
CA THR A 111 35.64 -0.81 7.33
C THR A 111 35.08 0.23 8.29
N ASN A 112 33.80 0.08 8.66
CA ASN A 112 33.04 1.07 9.40
C ASN A 112 33.04 2.45 8.70
N ASP A 113 33.07 2.46 7.36
CA ASP A 113 32.96 3.68 6.57
C ASP A 113 31.51 4.18 6.63
N LYS A 114 31.33 5.37 7.21
CA LYS A 114 30.03 6.02 7.40
C LYS A 114 29.85 7.26 6.50
N THR A 115 30.69 7.41 5.49
CA THR A 115 30.57 8.55 4.57
C THR A 115 29.36 8.38 3.64
N GLU A 116 28.53 9.40 3.47
CA GLU A 116 27.51 9.39 2.42
C GLU A 116 28.23 9.64 1.09
N GLY A 117 28.28 8.60 0.25
CA GLY A 117 29.01 8.65 -1.01
C GLY A 117 29.00 7.29 -1.71
N PRO A 118 29.23 7.24 -3.03
CA PRO A 118 29.14 6.00 -3.80
C PRO A 118 30.22 5.00 -3.37
N PHE A 119 29.83 3.72 -3.26
CA PHE A 119 30.74 2.60 -3.10
C PHE A 119 31.00 1.94 -4.46
N PRO A 120 32.25 1.90 -4.98
CA PRO A 120 32.54 1.45 -6.35
C PRO A 120 31.98 0.08 -6.70
N ASN A 121 32.05 -0.89 -5.78
CA ASN A 121 31.58 -2.27 -6.00
C ASN A 121 30.03 -2.41 -5.99
N THR A 122 29.27 -1.32 -5.85
CA THR A 122 27.80 -1.32 -5.98
C THR A 122 27.27 -0.92 -7.36
N ALA A 123 28.14 -0.61 -8.33
CA ALA A 123 27.70 -0.37 -9.70
C ALA A 123 27.07 -1.65 -10.28
N THR A 124 27.72 -2.80 -10.09
CA THR A 124 27.26 -4.14 -10.48
C THR A 124 27.59 -5.15 -9.37
N PRO A 125 26.88 -5.11 -8.22
CA PRO A 125 27.16 -6.03 -7.13
C PRO A 125 26.83 -7.46 -7.54
N SER A 126 27.62 -8.43 -7.10
CA SER A 126 27.33 -9.85 -7.29
C SER A 126 27.06 -10.51 -5.94
N ILE A 127 26.02 -11.32 -5.88
CA ILE A 127 25.71 -12.15 -4.71
C ILE A 127 26.83 -13.17 -4.52
N CYS A 128 27.42 -13.19 -3.33
CA CYS A 128 28.43 -14.16 -2.92
C CYS A 128 28.20 -14.53 -1.45
N VAL A 129 27.52 -15.66 -1.23
CA VAL A 129 27.03 -16.12 0.09
C VAL A 129 27.85 -17.25 0.68
N THR A 130 29.09 -17.42 0.22
CA THR A 130 29.96 -18.51 0.67
C THR A 130 31.14 -18.03 1.51
N TYR A 131 31.05 -16.84 2.14
CA TYR A 131 32.13 -16.28 2.96
C TYR A 131 32.04 -16.65 4.46
N TRP A 132 33.11 -17.24 5.02
CA TRP A 132 33.29 -17.37 6.47
C TRP A 132 33.89 -16.07 7.07
N PRO A 133 33.38 -15.49 8.17
CA PRO A 133 32.48 -16.10 9.14
C PRO A 133 30.99 -15.70 9.01
N ILE A 134 30.56 -15.11 7.90
CA ILE A 134 29.17 -14.65 7.79
C ILE A 134 28.20 -15.82 7.65
N TRP A 135 28.54 -16.82 6.83
CA TRP A 135 27.66 -17.94 6.55
C TRP A 135 28.04 -19.17 7.38
N LYS A 136 27.15 -19.62 8.26
CA LYS A 136 27.43 -20.70 9.23
C LYS A 136 27.67 -22.06 8.57
N ASN A 137 27.04 -22.27 7.42
CA ASN A 137 27.11 -23.52 6.68
C ASN A 137 28.36 -23.63 5.79
N THR A 138 29.18 -22.58 5.71
CA THR A 138 30.43 -22.62 4.96
C THR A 138 31.55 -23.18 5.81
N PRO A 139 32.47 -23.97 5.24
CA PRO A 139 33.64 -24.48 5.96
C PRO A 139 34.47 -23.36 6.60
N GLN A 140 35.11 -23.67 7.72
CA GLN A 140 35.93 -22.70 8.44
C GLN A 140 37.05 -22.19 7.53
N ASN A 141 37.27 -20.87 7.55
CA ASN A 141 38.25 -20.13 6.73
C ASN A 141 37.96 -20.07 5.22
N GLU A 142 36.75 -20.43 4.78
CA GLU A 142 36.32 -20.23 3.40
C GLU A 142 36.39 -18.73 3.01
N ASN A 143 37.05 -18.45 1.89
CA ASN A 143 37.42 -17.10 1.47
C ASN A 143 37.11 -16.78 -0.01
N LEU A 144 36.42 -17.68 -0.74
CA LEU A 144 36.09 -17.48 -2.15
C LEU A 144 35.28 -16.20 -2.43
N CYS A 145 34.50 -15.73 -1.47
CA CYS A 145 33.72 -14.49 -1.57
C CYS A 145 34.43 -13.26 -1.01
N LYS A 146 35.73 -13.34 -0.73
CA LYS A 146 36.52 -12.20 -0.21
C LYS A 146 36.72 -11.11 -1.27
N LYS A 147 36.76 -11.48 -2.54
CA LYS A 147 36.94 -10.59 -3.71
C LYS A 147 35.79 -10.80 -4.71
N PRO A 148 35.46 -9.79 -5.53
CA PRO A 148 34.39 -9.92 -6.54
C PRO A 148 34.77 -10.89 -7.68
N VAL A 149 36.06 -11.01 -7.98
CA VAL A 149 36.63 -11.98 -8.92
C VAL A 149 37.78 -12.67 -8.21
N VAL A 150 37.75 -14.00 -8.23
CA VAL A 150 38.77 -14.83 -7.57
C VAL A 150 39.22 -15.89 -8.56
N ASN A 151 40.53 -15.94 -8.83
CA ASN A 151 41.15 -17.00 -9.61
C ASN A 151 42.15 -17.71 -8.70
N ILE A 152 41.83 -18.94 -8.31
CA ILE A 152 42.73 -19.77 -7.51
C ILE A 152 43.42 -20.77 -8.44
N PRO A 153 44.77 -20.74 -8.53
CA PRO A 153 45.52 -21.66 -9.36
C PRO A 153 45.42 -23.11 -8.84
N PRO A 154 45.71 -24.11 -9.68
CA PRO A 154 45.65 -25.51 -9.25
C PRO A 154 46.62 -25.78 -8.09
N LEU A 155 46.13 -26.45 -7.05
CA LEU A 155 46.98 -26.90 -5.94
C LEU A 155 48.03 -27.90 -6.44
N PRO A 156 49.31 -27.75 -6.07
CA PRO A 156 50.36 -28.67 -6.48
C PRO A 156 50.12 -30.05 -5.87
N SER A 157 50.17 -31.11 -6.68
CA SER A 157 50.11 -32.48 -6.19
C SER A 157 51.49 -32.91 -5.68
N VAL A 158 51.56 -33.39 -4.44
CA VAL A 158 52.79 -33.97 -3.90
C VAL A 158 52.93 -35.38 -4.47
N GLN A 159 53.93 -35.61 -5.33
CA GLN A 159 54.23 -36.94 -5.84
C GLN A 159 54.92 -37.78 -4.76
N ASN A 160 54.44 -39.01 -4.56
CA ASN A 160 55.07 -40.00 -3.66
C ASN A 160 56.40 -40.48 -4.28
N LEU A 161 57.50 -39.77 -4.01
CA LEU A 161 58.82 -40.13 -4.51
C LEU A 161 59.46 -41.32 -3.74
N ALA A 162 58.90 -41.71 -2.58
CA ALA A 162 59.37 -42.85 -1.78
C ALA A 162 58.23 -43.43 -0.91
N PRO A 163 57.57 -44.54 -1.33
CA PRO A 163 56.43 -45.13 -0.62
C PRO A 163 56.77 -45.85 0.69
N PHE A 164 58.06 -46.03 1.00
CA PHE A 164 58.54 -46.75 2.19
C PHE A 164 58.75 -45.86 3.42
N LEU A 165 58.56 -44.54 3.31
CA LEU A 165 58.61 -43.59 4.43
C LEU A 165 57.17 -43.20 4.84
N GLY A 166 56.71 -43.65 6.01
CA GLY A 166 55.32 -43.45 6.48
C GLY A 166 54.86 -41.98 6.54
N ILE A 167 55.80 -41.04 6.62
CA ILE A 167 55.53 -39.59 6.59
C ILE A 167 55.13 -39.13 5.18
N ASN A 168 55.73 -39.68 4.11
CA ASN A 168 55.40 -39.30 2.73
C ASN A 168 54.00 -39.79 2.33
N SER A 169 53.64 -41.01 2.74
CA SER A 169 52.26 -41.51 2.56
C SER A 169 51.24 -40.67 3.30
N MET A 170 51.56 -40.17 4.50
CA MET A 170 50.67 -39.31 5.30
C MET A 170 50.52 -37.90 4.71
N ILE A 171 51.60 -37.30 4.19
CA ILE A 171 51.55 -35.98 3.53
C ILE A 171 50.79 -36.07 2.21
N SER A 172 50.99 -37.14 1.43
CA SER A 172 50.29 -37.35 0.17
C SER A 172 48.78 -37.57 0.38
N SER A 173 48.35 -38.30 1.41
CA SER A 173 46.93 -38.51 1.73
C SER A 173 46.24 -37.24 2.28
N LEU A 174 46.93 -36.47 3.13
CA LEU A 174 46.44 -35.17 3.58
C LEU A 174 46.31 -34.18 2.41
N SER A 175 47.30 -34.14 1.52
CA SER A 175 47.27 -33.33 0.29
C SER A 175 46.06 -33.69 -0.59
N GLN A 176 45.81 -34.98 -0.81
CA GLN A 176 44.64 -35.44 -1.57
C GLN A 176 43.32 -35.10 -0.87
N SER A 177 43.25 -35.21 0.46
CA SER A 177 42.05 -34.84 1.23
C SER A 177 41.72 -33.35 1.08
N LEU A 178 42.74 -32.47 1.17
CA LEU A 178 42.59 -31.03 0.97
C LEU A 178 42.17 -30.69 -0.47
N ILE A 179 42.77 -31.34 -1.47
CA ILE A 179 42.40 -31.17 -2.88
C ILE A 179 40.94 -31.59 -3.11
N ASN A 180 40.51 -32.72 -2.53
CA ASN A 180 39.14 -33.21 -2.66
C ASN A 180 38.12 -32.28 -1.98
N GLN A 181 38.45 -31.77 -0.79
CA GLN A 181 37.59 -30.81 -0.08
C GLN A 181 37.46 -29.50 -0.87
N TYR A 182 38.59 -28.98 -1.36
CA TYR A 182 38.64 -27.78 -2.20
C TYR A 182 37.85 -27.96 -3.50
N ASN A 183 38.04 -29.08 -4.19
CA ASN A 183 37.31 -29.40 -5.42
C ASN A 183 35.80 -29.47 -5.18
N SER A 184 35.38 -30.13 -4.10
CA SER A 184 33.96 -30.22 -3.75
C SER A 184 33.35 -28.85 -3.38
N GLN A 185 34.13 -27.91 -2.86
CA GLN A 185 33.66 -26.56 -2.55
C GLN A 185 33.45 -25.73 -3.82
N CYS A 186 34.45 -25.72 -4.70
CA CYS A 186 34.37 -25.04 -5.99
C CYS A 186 33.21 -25.54 -6.86
N GLU A 187 32.88 -26.82 -6.79
CA GLU A 187 31.76 -27.43 -7.51
C GLU A 187 30.38 -27.10 -6.92
N ARG A 188 30.27 -26.66 -5.66
CA ARG A 188 28.97 -26.44 -4.99
C ARG A 188 28.65 -24.98 -4.71
N HIS A 189 29.65 -24.14 -4.53
CA HIS A 189 29.43 -22.75 -4.08
C HIS A 189 28.69 -21.89 -5.10
N GLY A 190 28.91 -22.10 -6.40
CA GLY A 190 28.12 -21.43 -7.45
C GLY A 190 26.62 -21.71 -7.34
N ALA A 191 26.24 -22.92 -6.92
CA ALA A 191 24.84 -23.30 -6.71
C ALA A 191 24.20 -22.54 -5.54
N TYR A 192 24.92 -22.35 -4.41
CA TYR A 192 24.41 -21.56 -3.28
C TYR A 192 24.23 -20.09 -3.63
N ASN A 193 25.18 -19.51 -4.37
CA ASN A 193 25.10 -18.12 -4.84
C ASN A 193 23.89 -17.90 -5.77
N TYR A 194 23.70 -18.79 -6.75
CA TYR A 194 22.53 -18.76 -7.63
C TYR A 194 21.23 -18.93 -6.82
N TRP A 195 21.17 -19.96 -5.98
CA TRP A 195 19.98 -20.26 -5.18
C TRP A 195 19.59 -19.06 -4.33
N PHE A 196 20.50 -18.46 -3.56
CA PHE A 196 20.15 -17.31 -2.71
C PHE A 196 19.61 -16.12 -3.52
N GLY A 197 20.19 -15.82 -4.68
CA GLY A 197 19.69 -14.77 -5.58
C GLY A 197 18.29 -15.07 -6.12
N ALA A 198 18.08 -16.31 -6.60
CA ALA A 198 16.78 -16.75 -7.10
C ALA A 198 15.71 -16.73 -5.99
N MET A 199 16.08 -17.13 -4.78
CA MET A 199 15.23 -17.10 -3.59
C MET A 199 14.81 -15.70 -3.20
N ALA A 200 15.74 -14.75 -3.18
CA ALA A 200 15.46 -13.36 -2.86
C ALA A 200 14.44 -12.77 -3.86
N LEU A 201 14.68 -12.95 -5.16
CA LEU A 201 13.75 -12.52 -6.21
C LEU A 201 12.39 -13.21 -6.10
N MET A 202 12.37 -14.52 -5.87
CA MET A 202 11.13 -15.28 -5.78
C MET A 202 10.30 -14.91 -4.55
N SER A 203 10.94 -14.63 -3.42
CA SER A 203 10.26 -14.17 -2.19
C SER A 203 9.53 -12.85 -2.41
N PHE A 204 10.17 -11.89 -3.09
CA PHE A 204 9.53 -10.65 -3.52
C PHE A 204 8.39 -10.94 -4.50
N ARG A 205 8.61 -11.86 -5.45
CA ARG A 205 7.60 -12.22 -6.46
C ARG A 205 6.29 -12.72 -5.86
N VAL A 206 6.38 -13.64 -4.92
CA VAL A 206 5.19 -14.21 -4.26
C VAL A 206 4.53 -13.19 -3.36
N ASP A 207 5.31 -12.40 -2.61
CA ASP A 207 4.75 -11.44 -1.66
C ASP A 207 4.03 -10.28 -2.37
N GLN A 208 4.63 -9.70 -3.40
CA GLN A 208 3.98 -8.65 -4.19
C GLN A 208 2.71 -9.18 -4.88
N ALA A 209 2.69 -10.43 -5.35
CA ALA A 209 1.55 -11.00 -6.04
C ALA A 209 0.33 -11.11 -5.11
N HIS A 210 0.53 -11.61 -3.88
CA HIS A 210 -0.54 -11.64 -2.87
C HIS A 210 -1.04 -10.25 -2.49
N ARG A 211 -0.15 -9.25 -2.39
CA ARG A 211 -0.54 -7.86 -2.10
C ARG A 211 -1.28 -7.22 -3.26
N LYS A 212 -0.87 -7.49 -4.51
CA LYS A 212 -1.60 -7.10 -5.73
C LYS A 212 -3.00 -7.69 -5.76
N MET A 213 -3.17 -8.96 -5.43
CA MET A 213 -4.50 -9.59 -5.33
C MET A 213 -5.41 -8.87 -4.33
N ALA A 214 -4.88 -8.49 -3.16
CA ALA A 214 -5.63 -7.71 -2.18
C ALA A 214 -6.03 -6.33 -2.74
N ILE A 215 -5.08 -5.62 -3.36
CA ILE A 215 -5.34 -4.32 -4.02
C ILE A 215 -6.42 -4.46 -5.09
N PHE A 216 -6.33 -5.49 -5.95
CA PHE A 216 -7.26 -5.71 -7.04
C PHE A 216 -8.66 -6.02 -6.52
N GLY A 217 -8.80 -6.90 -5.52
CA GLY A 217 -10.10 -7.18 -4.92
C GLY A 217 -10.74 -5.97 -4.24
N LEU A 218 -9.98 -5.13 -3.54
CA LEU A 218 -10.52 -3.90 -2.96
C LEU A 218 -10.89 -2.85 -4.03
N ALA A 219 -10.09 -2.74 -5.09
CA ALA A 219 -10.39 -1.85 -6.21
C ALA A 219 -11.63 -2.32 -6.98
N ASP A 220 -11.77 -3.64 -7.17
CA ASP A 220 -12.93 -4.23 -7.80
C ASP A 220 -14.18 -4.08 -6.92
N ALA A 221 -14.07 -4.11 -5.60
CA ALA A 221 -15.19 -3.77 -4.70
C ALA A 221 -15.71 -2.33 -4.87
N LEU A 222 -14.83 -1.41 -5.30
CA LEU A 222 -15.18 -0.02 -5.61
C LEU A 222 -15.68 0.18 -7.05
N SER A 223 -15.18 -0.58 -8.01
CA SER A 223 -15.46 -0.37 -9.43
C SER A 223 -16.53 -1.30 -10.01
N ASN A 224 -16.56 -2.56 -9.55
CA ASN A 224 -17.43 -3.61 -10.04
C ASN A 224 -18.58 -3.78 -9.03
N GLY A 225 -19.73 -3.18 -9.32
CA GLY A 225 -20.85 -3.15 -8.39
C GLY A 225 -22.08 -2.50 -9.01
N ASN A 226 -23.09 -2.22 -8.20
CA ASN A 226 -24.27 -1.47 -8.62
C ASN A 226 -23.90 0.03 -8.75
N PRO A 227 -24.42 0.79 -9.73
CA PRO A 227 -24.23 2.25 -9.74
C PRO A 227 -24.61 2.95 -8.43
N ASP A 228 -25.62 2.41 -7.74
CA ASP A 228 -26.14 2.94 -6.47
C ASP A 228 -25.54 2.28 -5.22
N ASP A 229 -24.58 1.35 -5.34
CA ASP A 229 -24.01 0.66 -4.18
C ASP A 229 -22.59 0.13 -4.41
N PHE A 230 -21.81 0.06 -3.33
CA PHE A 230 -20.54 -0.64 -3.29
C PHE A 230 -20.36 -1.29 -1.92
N LEU A 231 -19.50 -2.28 -1.84
CA LEU A 231 -19.22 -2.97 -0.58
C LEU A 231 -18.24 -2.15 0.24
N ASP A 232 -18.41 -2.10 1.56
CA ASP A 232 -17.35 -1.66 2.46
C ASP A 232 -16.36 -2.79 2.76
N ILE A 233 -15.30 -2.50 3.50
CA ILE A 233 -14.27 -3.49 3.86
C ILE A 233 -14.81 -4.62 4.77
N ASP A 234 -15.97 -4.41 5.39
CA ASP A 234 -16.68 -5.42 6.17
C ASP A 234 -17.64 -6.26 5.29
N GLY A 235 -17.64 -6.06 3.97
CA GLY A 235 -18.53 -6.73 3.04
C GLY A 235 -19.99 -6.26 3.09
N ASN A 236 -20.29 -5.14 3.77
CA ASN A 236 -21.64 -4.61 3.87
C ASN A 236 -21.96 -3.62 2.73
N SER A 237 -23.23 -3.56 2.36
CA SER A 237 -23.77 -2.55 1.44
C SER A 237 -23.61 -1.15 2.02
N VAL A 238 -22.87 -0.29 1.31
CA VAL A 238 -22.73 1.13 1.69
C VAL A 238 -24.04 1.88 1.48
N TYR A 239 -24.84 1.50 0.48
CA TYR A 239 -26.19 2.02 0.26
C TYR A 239 -27.05 1.88 1.51
N THR A 240 -27.07 0.68 2.11
CA THR A 240 -27.87 0.40 3.31
C THR A 240 -27.42 1.26 4.49
N GLY A 241 -26.12 1.43 4.68
CA GLY A 241 -25.56 2.26 5.75
C GLY A 241 -25.84 3.75 5.55
N ALA A 242 -25.70 4.25 4.32
CA ALA A 242 -25.98 5.63 3.96
C ALA A 242 -27.47 5.94 4.05
N PHE A 243 -28.35 5.03 3.61
CA PHE A 243 -29.80 5.18 3.76
C PHE A 243 -30.22 5.23 5.23
N LYS A 244 -29.69 4.34 6.08
CA LYS A 244 -29.94 4.39 7.53
C LYS A 244 -29.44 5.69 8.16
N THR A 245 -28.31 6.21 7.70
CA THR A 245 -27.76 7.50 8.17
C THR A 245 -28.67 8.65 7.75
N PHE A 246 -29.12 8.67 6.50
CA PHE A 246 -30.09 9.63 5.98
C PHE A 246 -31.39 9.58 6.78
N GLU A 247 -31.99 8.40 6.91
CA GLU A 247 -33.26 8.20 7.59
C GLU A 247 -33.16 8.64 9.06
N LYS A 248 -32.13 8.26 9.80
CA LYS A 248 -32.00 8.66 11.21
C LYS A 248 -31.97 10.17 11.43
N ASN A 249 -31.49 10.94 10.45
CA ASN A 249 -31.37 12.40 10.54
C ASN A 249 -32.57 13.16 9.94
N LEU A 250 -33.53 12.49 9.30
CA LEU A 250 -34.74 13.13 8.79
C LEU A 250 -35.70 13.58 9.91
N THR A 251 -36.39 14.70 9.69
CA THR A 251 -37.51 15.16 10.53
C THR A 251 -38.71 14.22 10.44
N PHE A 252 -39.56 14.25 11.46
CA PHE A 252 -40.80 13.46 11.48
C PHE A 252 -41.68 13.73 10.25
N SER A 253 -41.86 15.00 9.86
CA SER A 253 -42.64 15.40 8.69
C SER A 253 -42.11 14.80 7.38
N ASN A 254 -40.78 14.69 7.24
CA ASN A 254 -40.15 14.06 6.08
C ASN A 254 -40.25 12.52 6.11
N LYS A 255 -40.45 11.91 7.29
CA LYS A 255 -40.60 10.45 7.48
C LYS A 255 -42.04 9.95 7.40
N GLU A 256 -43.02 10.85 7.53
CA GLU A 256 -44.43 10.51 7.73
C GLU A 256 -44.97 9.53 6.67
N ASN A 257 -44.41 9.55 5.45
CA ASN A 257 -44.71 8.56 4.43
C ASN A 257 -43.45 7.99 3.75
N PRO A 258 -42.94 6.83 4.21
CA PRO A 258 -41.76 6.18 3.63
C PRO A 258 -41.87 5.90 2.13
N SER A 259 -43.09 5.67 1.61
CA SER A 259 -43.32 5.45 0.17
C SER A 259 -43.06 6.68 -0.71
N ARG A 260 -42.89 7.86 -0.10
CA ARG A 260 -42.60 9.13 -0.79
C ARG A 260 -41.13 9.57 -0.66
N ILE A 261 -40.27 8.69 -0.17
CA ILE A 261 -38.84 8.93 -0.07
C ILE A 261 -38.16 8.26 -1.25
N SER A 262 -37.51 9.05 -2.11
CA SER A 262 -36.56 8.54 -3.09
C SER A 262 -35.15 8.79 -2.58
N PHE A 263 -34.28 7.80 -2.66
CA PHE A 263 -32.88 7.88 -2.22
C PHE A 263 -31.99 7.17 -3.24
N GLN A 264 -30.90 7.81 -3.63
CA GLN A 264 -29.94 7.32 -4.63
C GLN A 264 -28.52 7.65 -4.18
N ILE A 265 -27.58 6.79 -4.57
CA ILE A 265 -26.14 7.02 -4.36
C ILE A 265 -25.46 7.01 -5.71
N PHE A 266 -24.40 7.79 -5.85
CA PHE A 266 -23.56 7.80 -7.02
C PHE A 266 -22.13 7.48 -6.61
N ASN A 267 -21.60 6.35 -7.04
CA ASN A 267 -20.19 6.02 -6.86
C ASN A 267 -19.38 6.42 -8.11
N SER A 268 -18.42 7.33 -7.98
CA SER A 268 -17.68 7.86 -9.13
C SER A 268 -16.73 6.86 -9.81
N LEU A 269 -16.41 5.76 -9.14
CA LEU A 269 -15.52 4.71 -9.67
C LEU A 269 -16.29 3.53 -10.28
N HIS A 270 -17.62 3.54 -10.18
CA HIS A 270 -18.48 2.52 -10.78
C HIS A 270 -18.25 2.43 -12.30
N ASN A 271 -18.05 1.21 -12.81
CA ASN A 271 -17.75 0.92 -14.21
C ASN A 271 -16.50 1.62 -14.77
N VAL A 272 -15.63 2.17 -13.91
CA VAL A 272 -14.32 2.65 -14.33
C VAL A 272 -13.35 1.47 -14.26
N PRO A 273 -12.77 1.00 -15.39
CA PRO A 273 -11.82 -0.11 -15.37
C PRO A 273 -10.66 0.21 -14.44
N ARG A 274 -10.30 -0.74 -13.58
CA ARG A 274 -9.18 -0.61 -12.62
C ARG A 274 -7.90 -0.11 -13.29
N ALA A 275 -7.57 -0.63 -14.48
CA ALA A 275 -6.37 -0.22 -15.22
C ALA A 275 -6.31 1.28 -15.58
N ASN A 276 -7.46 1.98 -15.63
CA ASN A 276 -7.50 3.39 -15.98
C ASN A 276 -7.20 4.31 -14.78
N TRP A 277 -7.64 3.90 -13.59
CA TRP A 277 -7.53 4.71 -12.37
C TRP A 277 -6.48 4.21 -11.37
N LEU A 278 -6.12 2.92 -11.45
CA LEU A 278 -5.03 2.25 -10.72
C LEU A 278 -4.20 1.37 -11.68
N PRO A 279 -3.48 1.97 -12.64
CA PRO A 279 -2.52 1.23 -13.43
C PRO A 279 -1.38 0.68 -12.54
N GLU A 280 -0.85 -0.45 -12.99
CA GLU A 280 0.22 -1.16 -12.33
C GLU A 280 1.60 -0.65 -12.80
N ILE A 281 2.54 -0.50 -11.87
CA ILE A 281 3.94 -0.16 -12.17
C ILE A 281 4.70 -1.46 -12.43
N GLN A 282 4.50 -2.01 -13.64
CA GLN A 282 5.11 -3.26 -14.06
C GLN A 282 6.61 -3.11 -14.30
N THR A 283 7.41 -4.03 -13.77
CA THR A 283 8.87 -3.96 -13.81
C THR A 283 9.46 -5.36 -13.92
N TRP A 284 10.72 -5.47 -14.34
CA TRP A 284 11.41 -6.76 -14.37
C TRP A 284 12.81 -6.64 -13.76
N PRO A 285 12.91 -6.60 -12.42
CA PRO A 285 14.20 -6.46 -11.74
C PRO A 285 15.06 -7.72 -11.95
N THR A 286 16.38 -7.56 -11.81
CA THR A 286 17.32 -8.67 -11.95
C THR A 286 18.50 -8.58 -10.99
N VAL A 287 19.27 -9.66 -10.87
CA VAL A 287 20.43 -9.73 -9.98
C VAL A 287 21.60 -10.45 -10.67
N TYR A 288 22.80 -10.14 -10.21
CA TYR A 288 24.00 -10.91 -10.53
C TYR A 288 24.39 -11.77 -9.33
N TYR A 289 24.93 -12.95 -9.60
CA TYR A 289 25.55 -13.80 -8.60
C TYR A 289 26.96 -14.16 -9.04
N THR A 290 27.80 -14.54 -8.09
CA THR A 290 29.16 -14.99 -8.38
C THR A 290 29.10 -16.47 -8.71
N ASP A 291 29.21 -16.82 -9.99
CA ASP A 291 29.36 -18.20 -10.42
C ASP A 291 30.80 -18.67 -10.20
N ILE A 292 30.96 -19.91 -9.78
CA ILE A 292 32.26 -20.50 -9.47
C ILE A 292 32.44 -21.73 -10.35
N VAL A 293 33.42 -21.65 -11.24
CA VAL A 293 33.68 -22.66 -12.27
C VAL A 293 35.00 -23.34 -11.99
N LYS A 294 34.97 -24.67 -11.94
CA LYS A 294 36.16 -25.50 -11.83
C LYS A 294 36.82 -25.70 -13.21
N SER A 295 38.13 -25.52 -13.28
CA SER A 295 38.93 -25.83 -14.46
C SER A 295 40.16 -26.64 -14.04
N GLY A 296 40.10 -27.97 -14.16
CA GLY A 296 41.08 -28.86 -13.56
C GLY A 296 41.05 -28.74 -12.03
N ASN A 297 42.20 -28.44 -11.40
CA ASN A 297 42.28 -28.11 -9.97
C ASN A 297 42.19 -26.59 -9.70
N ALA A 298 41.94 -25.76 -10.73
CA ALA A 298 41.74 -24.32 -10.57
C ALA A 298 40.27 -23.98 -10.34
N CYS A 299 40.02 -22.83 -9.73
CA CYS A 299 38.68 -22.35 -9.38
C CYS A 299 38.57 -20.87 -9.74
N ASN A 300 37.61 -20.54 -10.60
CA ASN A 300 37.41 -19.19 -11.13
C ASN A 300 36.02 -18.68 -10.75
N ALA A 301 35.97 -17.59 -10.00
CA ALA A 301 34.75 -16.94 -9.55
C ALA A 301 34.47 -15.69 -10.40
N ASN A 302 33.35 -15.66 -11.11
CA ASN A 302 32.98 -14.56 -12.00
C ASN A 302 31.51 -14.13 -11.79
N PRO A 303 31.19 -12.83 -11.83
CA PRO A 303 29.82 -12.36 -11.85
C PRO A 303 29.06 -12.84 -13.10
N VAL A 304 27.92 -13.48 -12.88
CA VAL A 304 27.02 -14.00 -13.92
C VAL A 304 25.59 -13.55 -13.63
N HIS A 305 24.85 -13.25 -14.69
CA HIS A 305 23.44 -12.86 -14.60
C HIS A 305 22.58 -14.04 -14.11
N ILE A 306 21.60 -13.79 -13.23
CA ILE A 306 20.72 -14.84 -12.64
C ILE A 306 19.90 -15.67 -13.65
N ARG A 307 19.91 -15.30 -14.93
CA ARG A 307 19.25 -16.05 -16.02
C ARG A 307 20.09 -17.24 -16.46
N ASN A 308 21.40 -17.11 -16.29
CA ASN A 308 22.35 -18.14 -16.67
C ASN A 308 22.54 -19.04 -15.45
N LEU A 309 22.20 -20.31 -15.61
CA LEU A 309 22.51 -21.34 -14.63
C LEU A 309 24.01 -21.42 -14.38
N PRO A 310 24.44 -21.95 -13.21
CA PRO A 310 25.85 -22.21 -12.95
C PRO A 310 26.49 -22.99 -14.09
N ALA A 311 27.66 -22.56 -14.59
CA ALA A 311 28.29 -23.19 -15.73
C ALA A 311 28.75 -24.63 -15.41
N ASP A 312 29.21 -24.84 -14.18
CA ASP A 312 29.65 -26.14 -13.67
C ASP A 312 28.49 -27.16 -13.62
N GLY A 313 28.73 -28.37 -14.14
CA GLY A 313 27.73 -29.44 -14.18
C GLY A 313 27.36 -29.98 -12.79
N ASN A 314 28.34 -30.07 -11.88
CA ASN A 314 28.12 -30.52 -10.51
C ASN A 314 27.35 -29.47 -9.70
N ALA A 315 27.61 -28.19 -9.92
CA ALA A 315 26.84 -27.10 -9.33
C ALA A 315 25.37 -27.18 -9.75
N ARG A 316 25.09 -27.42 -11.04
CA ARG A 316 23.72 -27.62 -11.55
C ARG A 316 23.04 -28.85 -10.95
N ASN A 317 23.77 -29.97 -10.84
CA ASN A 317 23.25 -31.19 -10.23
C ASN A 317 22.90 -30.98 -8.75
N PHE A 318 23.76 -30.27 -8.01
CA PHE A 318 23.51 -29.93 -6.60
C PHE A 318 22.33 -28.97 -6.44
N LEU A 319 22.25 -27.93 -7.27
CA LEU A 319 21.11 -27.01 -7.34
C LEU A 319 19.80 -27.78 -7.54
N ASN A 320 19.80 -28.74 -8.47
CA ASN A 320 18.60 -29.49 -8.82
C ASN A 320 18.18 -30.51 -7.75
N SER A 321 19.15 -31.22 -7.17
CA SER A 321 18.90 -32.30 -6.21
C SER A 321 18.68 -31.84 -4.78
N THR A 322 19.34 -30.76 -4.36
CA THR A 322 19.41 -30.35 -2.94
C THR A 322 18.76 -29.00 -2.66
N LEU A 323 18.77 -28.07 -3.62
CA LEU A 323 18.33 -26.69 -3.43
C LEU A 323 17.02 -26.34 -4.16
N ASN A 324 16.24 -27.34 -4.58
CA ASN A 324 14.97 -27.18 -5.30
C ASN A 324 15.07 -26.30 -6.57
N GLY A 325 16.22 -26.36 -7.24
CA GLY A 325 16.50 -25.67 -8.51
C GLY A 325 15.39 -25.73 -9.58
N PRO A 326 14.72 -26.87 -9.81
CA PRO A 326 13.71 -26.98 -10.87
C PRO A 326 12.47 -26.12 -10.61
N GLN A 327 12.17 -25.79 -9.35
CA GLN A 327 11.04 -24.92 -8.99
C GLN A 327 11.38 -23.42 -9.12
N LEU A 328 12.66 -23.05 -9.00
CA LEU A 328 13.12 -21.66 -9.02
C LEU A 328 13.52 -21.20 -10.42
N THR A 329 14.24 -22.05 -11.15
CA THR A 329 14.88 -21.70 -12.43
C THR A 329 13.92 -21.13 -13.47
N PRO A 330 12.70 -21.69 -13.70
CA PRO A 330 11.79 -21.16 -14.70
C PRO A 330 11.45 -19.68 -14.50
N TRP A 331 11.35 -19.23 -13.24
CA TRP A 331 11.01 -17.84 -12.89
C TRP A 331 12.13 -16.83 -13.08
N MET A 332 13.38 -17.31 -13.21
CA MET A 332 14.55 -16.47 -13.41
C MET A 332 14.84 -16.23 -14.89
N VAL A 333 14.51 -17.21 -15.74
CA VAL A 333 14.80 -17.18 -17.18
C VAL A 333 13.82 -16.30 -17.93
N SER A 334 12.53 -16.37 -17.60
CA SER A 334 11.48 -15.57 -18.24
C SER A 334 10.56 -14.92 -17.22
N GLU A 335 10.08 -13.73 -17.57
CA GLU A 335 9.03 -13.04 -16.84
C GLU A 335 7.66 -13.53 -17.34
N PRO A 336 6.68 -13.83 -16.47
CA PRO A 336 5.33 -14.15 -16.90
C PRO A 336 4.68 -12.95 -17.62
N PRO A 337 3.61 -13.18 -18.41
CA PRO A 337 2.91 -12.12 -19.12
C PRO A 337 2.45 -11.00 -18.17
N VAL A 338 2.37 -9.77 -18.68
CA VAL A 338 1.92 -8.58 -17.93
C VAL A 338 0.52 -8.72 -17.31
N THR A 339 -0.29 -9.65 -17.78
CA THR A 339 -1.63 -9.93 -17.21
C THR A 339 -1.57 -10.87 -15.99
N ASP A 340 -0.44 -11.55 -15.78
CA ASP A 340 -0.24 -12.46 -14.67
C ASP A 340 0.04 -11.68 -13.38
N VAL A 341 -0.61 -12.06 -12.29
CA VAL A 341 -0.41 -11.47 -10.97
C VAL A 341 1.02 -11.68 -10.44
N MET A 342 1.69 -12.73 -10.90
CA MET A 342 3.09 -13.05 -10.60
C MET A 342 4.08 -12.22 -11.39
N HIS A 343 3.64 -11.43 -12.39
CA HIS A 343 4.49 -10.44 -13.05
C HIS A 343 4.97 -9.40 -12.04
N MET A 344 6.26 -9.08 -12.09
CA MET A 344 6.89 -8.21 -11.11
C MET A 344 6.46 -6.77 -11.21
N SER A 345 6.32 -6.14 -10.05
CA SER A 345 5.67 -4.85 -9.96
C SER A 345 6.09 -4.08 -8.72
N MET A 346 6.22 -2.77 -8.90
CA MET A 346 6.40 -1.83 -7.79
C MET A 346 5.07 -1.38 -7.18
N GLY A 347 3.98 -2.09 -7.49
CA GLY A 347 2.64 -1.83 -7.01
C GLY A 347 1.77 -1.10 -8.03
N VAL A 348 0.90 -0.22 -7.54
CA VAL A 348 -0.02 0.58 -8.36
C VAL A 348 0.19 2.07 -8.10
N GLU A 349 -0.19 2.90 -9.06
CA GLU A 349 -0.26 4.35 -8.91
C GLU A 349 -1.67 4.85 -9.24
N LYS A 350 -2.15 5.85 -8.53
CA LYS A 350 -3.49 6.40 -8.78
C LYS A 350 -3.47 7.52 -9.81
N ASN A 351 -4.23 7.34 -10.88
CA ASN A 351 -4.47 8.40 -11.85
C ASN A 351 -5.26 9.55 -11.20
N PRO A 352 -4.72 10.79 -11.15
CA PRO A 352 -5.40 11.91 -10.51
C PRO A 352 -6.70 12.31 -11.20
N TRP A 353 -6.80 12.11 -12.51
CA TRP A 353 -7.92 12.56 -13.32
C TRP A 353 -9.18 11.71 -13.12
N TYR A 354 -9.04 10.51 -12.56
CA TYR A 354 -10.15 9.71 -12.05
C TYR A 354 -10.34 9.99 -10.55
N MET A 355 -11.25 10.90 -10.23
CA MET A 355 -11.49 11.32 -8.86
C MET A 355 -12.43 10.32 -8.16
N ALA A 356 -12.00 9.78 -7.02
CA ALA A 356 -12.88 9.05 -6.11
C ALA A 356 -13.76 10.06 -5.35
N TYR A 357 -15.07 9.91 -5.44
CA TYR A 357 -16.07 10.64 -4.67
C TYR A 357 -17.39 9.87 -4.68
N VAL A 358 -18.29 10.26 -3.77
CA VAL A 358 -19.65 9.71 -3.69
C VAL A 358 -20.66 10.85 -3.74
N GLY A 359 -21.72 10.70 -4.51
CA GLY A 359 -22.90 11.55 -4.50
C GLY A 359 -24.05 10.90 -3.76
N VAL A 360 -24.87 11.69 -3.07
CA VAL A 360 -26.15 11.23 -2.52
C VAL A 360 -27.23 12.20 -2.97
N LYS A 361 -28.36 11.64 -3.37
CA LYS A 361 -29.53 12.40 -3.80
C LYS A 361 -30.76 11.83 -3.11
N ALA A 362 -31.58 12.71 -2.55
CA ALA A 362 -32.84 12.31 -1.96
C ALA A 362 -33.97 13.26 -2.35
N GLU A 363 -35.18 12.73 -2.42
CA GLU A 363 -36.42 13.48 -2.63
C GLU A 363 -37.45 13.07 -1.57
N THR A 364 -38.07 14.07 -0.92
CA THR A 364 -39.15 13.88 0.05
C THR A 364 -40.36 14.74 -0.31
N GLN A 365 -41.54 14.37 0.18
CA GLN A 365 -42.80 15.08 -0.05
C GLN A 365 -43.59 15.28 1.27
N PRO A 366 -43.11 16.13 2.20
CA PRO A 366 -43.80 16.38 3.46
C PRO A 366 -45.09 17.18 3.26
N ARG A 367 -46.04 17.00 4.17
CA ARG A 367 -47.29 17.76 4.22
C ARG A 367 -47.21 18.86 5.27
N GLN A 368 -47.71 20.04 4.92
CA GLN A 368 -47.72 21.19 5.83
C GLN A 368 -49.04 21.24 6.61
N ILE A 369 -48.96 21.54 7.91
CA ILE A 369 -50.08 21.45 8.85
C ILE A 369 -51.26 22.36 8.44
N PHE A 370 -50.97 23.56 7.93
CA PHE A 370 -52.00 24.52 7.49
C PHE A 370 -52.23 24.51 5.98
N PHE A 371 -51.79 23.46 5.28
CA PHE A 371 -52.09 23.23 3.86
C PHE A 371 -52.55 21.77 3.60
N PRO A 372 -53.61 21.28 4.29
CA PRO A 372 -54.02 19.87 4.21
C PRO A 372 -54.70 19.49 2.88
N PHE A 373 -55.17 20.47 2.09
CA PHE A 373 -55.97 20.26 0.88
C PHE A 373 -55.19 20.46 -0.44
N GLY A 374 -53.86 20.57 -0.39
CA GLY A 374 -53.00 20.72 -1.57
C GLY A 374 -52.08 19.52 -1.83
N PRO A 375 -51.45 19.46 -3.03
CA PRO A 375 -50.42 18.47 -3.31
C PRO A 375 -49.22 18.66 -2.37
N ALA A 376 -48.58 17.57 -1.96
CA ALA A 376 -47.38 17.62 -1.16
C ALA A 376 -46.25 18.31 -1.93
N ILE A 377 -45.39 19.05 -1.23
CA ILE A 377 -44.30 19.81 -1.85
C ILE A 377 -43.11 18.87 -2.04
N SER A 378 -42.74 18.61 -3.30
CA SER A 378 -41.52 17.84 -3.60
C SER A 378 -40.27 18.67 -3.28
N MET A 379 -39.42 18.13 -2.40
CA MET A 379 -38.14 18.71 -2.05
C MET A 379 -37.02 17.75 -2.42
N LYS A 380 -36.02 18.25 -3.15
CA LYS A 380 -34.84 17.48 -3.59
C LYS A 380 -33.58 18.01 -2.92
N ALA A 381 -32.76 17.14 -2.37
CA ALA A 381 -31.43 17.49 -1.86
C ALA A 381 -30.36 16.64 -2.52
N ARG A 382 -29.16 17.21 -2.66
CA ARG A 382 -28.01 16.56 -3.27
C ARG A 382 -26.76 16.96 -2.51
N ALA A 383 -25.87 16.00 -2.30
CA ALA A 383 -24.57 16.24 -1.70
C ALA A 383 -23.52 15.40 -2.42
N PHE A 384 -22.30 15.93 -2.49
CA PHE A 384 -21.15 15.19 -2.96
C PHE A 384 -20.08 15.26 -1.89
N ALA A 385 -19.50 14.11 -1.58
CA ALA A 385 -18.42 13.97 -0.62
C ALA A 385 -17.25 13.25 -1.26
N LYS A 386 -16.05 13.79 -1.05
CA LYS A 386 -14.80 13.22 -1.52
C LYS A 386 -14.03 12.62 -0.35
N PRO A 387 -13.59 11.35 -0.43
CA PRO A 387 -12.62 10.82 0.51
C PRO A 387 -11.29 11.59 0.41
N PHE A 388 -10.81 12.06 1.55
CA PHE A 388 -9.42 12.41 1.81
C PHE A 388 -8.76 11.14 2.37
N GLY A 389 -8.21 10.30 1.48
CA GLY A 389 -7.80 8.94 1.86
C GLY A 389 -7.10 8.21 0.71
N GLY A 390 -5.94 7.62 0.97
CA GLY A 390 -4.99 6.94 0.09
C GLY A 390 -4.26 7.83 -0.92
N ARG A 391 -3.06 8.34 -0.58
CA ARG A 391 -2.02 8.44 -1.62
C ARG A 391 -1.68 7.01 -2.00
N VAL A 392 -2.32 6.50 -3.04
CA VAL A 392 -2.04 5.15 -3.52
C VAL A 392 -0.76 5.22 -4.35
N GLY A 393 0.35 5.00 -3.65
CA GLY A 393 1.72 5.11 -4.14
C GLY A 393 2.16 6.56 -4.36
N PRO A 394 3.48 6.83 -4.43
CA PRO A 394 3.93 7.86 -5.36
C PRO A 394 3.56 7.43 -6.78
N TRP A 395 3.33 8.39 -7.65
CA TRP A 395 3.42 8.13 -9.08
C TRP A 395 4.83 7.67 -9.44
N TYR A 396 4.93 6.82 -10.44
CA TYR A 396 6.22 6.41 -10.98
C TYR A 396 7.02 7.63 -11.47
N ALA A 397 6.34 8.61 -12.07
CA ALA A 397 6.91 9.86 -12.52
C ALA A 397 6.16 11.09 -11.99
N ILE A 398 6.79 12.27 -12.07
CA ILE A 398 6.34 13.49 -11.37
C ILE A 398 5.11 14.18 -11.98
N SER A 399 4.69 13.81 -13.20
CA SER A 399 3.53 14.40 -13.87
C SER A 399 2.61 13.32 -14.45
N TRP A 400 1.36 13.70 -14.75
CA TRP A 400 0.36 12.83 -15.33
C TRP A 400 -0.47 13.59 -16.37
N PRO A 401 -0.13 13.47 -17.67
CA PRO A 401 -0.95 14.05 -18.73
C PRO A 401 -2.36 13.48 -18.74
N ARG A 402 -3.38 14.33 -18.88
CA ARG A 402 -4.81 13.94 -18.75
C ARG A 402 -5.22 12.72 -19.58
N ALA A 403 -4.70 12.60 -20.80
CA ALA A 403 -5.03 11.50 -21.71
C ALA A 403 -4.12 10.27 -21.54
N ALA A 404 -3.09 10.33 -20.69
CA ALA A 404 -2.15 9.25 -20.49
C ALA A 404 -2.71 8.16 -19.56
N SER A 405 -2.38 6.91 -19.88
CA SER A 405 -2.69 5.73 -19.06
C SER A 405 -1.74 5.55 -17.86
N GLU A 406 -0.63 6.29 -17.82
CA GLU A 406 0.41 6.21 -16.80
C GLU A 406 1.09 7.57 -16.57
N SER A 407 1.78 7.71 -15.44
CA SER A 407 2.57 8.92 -15.15
C SER A 407 3.75 9.08 -16.11
N ALA A 408 4.14 10.33 -16.37
CA ALA A 408 5.18 10.72 -17.31
C ALA A 408 6.19 11.71 -16.70
N GLY A 409 7.32 11.89 -17.41
CA GLY A 409 8.41 12.78 -17.00
C GLY A 409 9.48 12.10 -16.16
N ASN A 410 10.12 12.87 -15.27
CA ASN A 410 11.17 12.36 -14.39
C ASN A 410 10.59 11.38 -13.35
N ARG A 411 11.36 10.33 -13.02
CA ARG A 411 10.95 9.34 -12.02
C ARG A 411 10.92 9.96 -10.61
N THR A 412 9.85 9.69 -9.86
CA THR A 412 9.73 10.11 -8.46
C THR A 412 10.77 9.42 -7.58
N ASP A 413 10.96 8.12 -7.80
CA ASP A 413 12.09 7.36 -7.27
C ASP A 413 12.99 6.94 -8.43
N ILE A 414 14.09 7.68 -8.59
CA ILE A 414 15.05 7.46 -9.69
C ILE A 414 15.80 6.12 -9.57
N LEU A 415 15.74 5.47 -8.41
CA LEU A 415 16.44 4.22 -8.12
C LEU A 415 15.58 2.99 -8.32
N LEU A 416 14.27 3.15 -8.58
CA LEU A 416 13.40 2.04 -8.97
C LEU A 416 13.74 1.53 -10.38
N PRO A 417 13.49 0.24 -10.66
CA PRO A 417 13.69 -0.30 -12.00
C PRO A 417 12.83 0.42 -13.05
N PRO A 418 13.27 0.41 -14.32
CA PRO A 418 12.47 0.92 -15.44
C PRO A 418 11.16 0.15 -15.57
N ARG A 419 10.08 0.85 -15.96
CA ARG A 419 8.81 0.23 -16.28
C ARG A 419 8.94 -0.65 -17.54
N THR A 420 8.37 -1.84 -17.52
CA THR A 420 8.27 -2.71 -18.71
C THR A 420 7.27 -2.11 -19.69
N LYS A 421 7.68 -1.83 -20.94
CA LYS A 421 6.76 -1.38 -22.00
C LYS A 421 6.32 -2.55 -22.86
N GLN A 422 5.06 -2.55 -23.28
CA GLN A 422 4.42 -3.59 -24.10
C GLN A 422 5.16 -3.86 -25.45
N ASN A 423 5.98 -2.91 -25.92
CA ASN A 423 6.78 -3.01 -27.16
C ASN A 423 8.30 -3.23 -26.93
N GLY A 424 8.70 -3.82 -25.80
CA GLY A 424 9.95 -4.61 -25.73
C GLY A 424 11.28 -3.87 -25.79
N LEU A 425 11.36 -2.59 -25.42
CA LEU A 425 12.65 -1.88 -25.35
C LEU A 425 12.85 -1.16 -24.02
N MET A 426 13.15 -1.96 -22.98
CA MET A 426 14.20 -1.71 -21.98
C MET A 426 14.68 -3.04 -21.34
N ASP A 427 14.56 -4.15 -22.09
CA ASP A 427 14.74 -5.51 -21.58
C ASP A 427 16.16 -6.06 -21.74
N SER A 428 17.18 -5.20 -21.88
CA SER A 428 18.55 -5.70 -21.87
C SER A 428 18.81 -6.37 -20.52
N PRO A 429 19.23 -7.65 -20.48
CA PRO A 429 19.68 -8.29 -19.24
C PRO A 429 20.84 -7.54 -18.59
N THR A 430 21.56 -6.71 -19.35
CA THR A 430 22.72 -5.94 -18.87
C THR A 430 22.37 -4.55 -18.35
N ASP A 431 21.09 -4.15 -18.37
CA ASP A 431 20.68 -2.85 -17.85
C ASP A 431 20.80 -2.80 -16.32
N ILE A 432 21.82 -2.05 -15.86
CA ILE A 432 22.14 -1.88 -14.44
C ILE A 432 21.05 -1.15 -13.65
N THR A 433 20.13 -0.45 -14.32
CA THR A 433 19.02 0.24 -13.65
C THR A 433 17.96 -0.72 -13.12
N ARG A 434 17.98 -1.99 -13.59
CA ARG A 434 17.09 -3.07 -13.14
C ARG A 434 17.56 -3.75 -11.85
N LEU A 435 18.75 -3.40 -11.38
CA LEU A 435 19.36 -3.98 -10.18
C LEU A 435 18.70 -3.39 -8.92
N PRO A 436 18.16 -4.23 -8.00
CA PRO A 436 17.40 -3.78 -6.84
C PRO A 436 18.05 -2.65 -6.06
N ASN A 437 17.39 -1.51 -5.98
CA ASN A 437 17.80 -0.34 -5.21
C ASN A 437 16.55 0.51 -4.90
N TYR A 438 16.64 1.40 -3.92
CA TYR A 438 15.52 2.28 -3.56
C TYR A 438 16.01 3.59 -2.96
N SER A 439 15.21 4.64 -3.10
CA SER A 439 15.43 5.92 -2.44
C SER A 439 15.04 5.85 -0.96
N ARG A 440 15.92 6.30 -0.07
CA ARG A 440 15.70 6.33 1.39
C ARG A 440 15.06 7.63 1.88
N PHE A 441 15.20 8.69 1.09
CA PHE A 441 14.62 10.01 1.30
C PHE A 441 14.32 10.66 -0.07
N PRO A 442 13.45 11.68 -0.15
CA PRO A 442 13.18 12.38 -1.41
C PRO A 442 14.44 12.97 -2.02
N GLY A 443 14.70 12.67 -3.30
CA GLY A 443 15.91 13.14 -4.00
C GLY A 443 17.17 12.27 -3.78
N ASP A 444 17.06 11.13 -3.10
CA ASP A 444 18.17 10.19 -2.96
C ASP A 444 18.59 9.63 -4.33
N THR A 445 19.86 9.81 -4.68
CA THR A 445 20.45 9.38 -5.96
C THR A 445 21.36 8.15 -5.81
N LEU A 446 21.61 7.71 -4.58
CA LEU A 446 22.51 6.60 -4.27
C LEU A 446 21.75 5.38 -3.75
N GLY A 447 20.84 5.57 -2.81
CA GLY A 447 20.18 4.48 -2.11
C GLY A 447 21.20 3.57 -1.44
N LEU A 448 21.08 2.26 -1.65
CA LEU A 448 22.04 1.25 -1.19
C LEU A 448 23.35 1.20 -2.02
N LYS A 449 23.61 2.20 -2.87
CA LYS A 449 24.96 2.44 -3.42
C LYS A 449 25.81 3.31 -2.49
N SER A 450 25.20 3.94 -1.49
CA SER A 450 25.92 4.75 -0.50
C SER A 450 26.67 3.87 0.50
N LYS A 451 27.91 4.26 0.85
CA LYS A 451 28.69 3.60 1.91
C LYS A 451 27.99 3.69 3.26
N LEU A 452 27.46 4.86 3.62
CA LEU A 452 26.65 5.04 4.83
C LEU A 452 25.41 4.14 4.82
N ALA A 453 24.74 3.95 3.67
CA ALA A 453 23.60 3.04 3.58
C ALA A 453 23.99 1.58 3.80
N LEU A 454 25.08 1.14 3.19
CA LEU A 454 25.62 -0.22 3.32
C LEU A 454 26.14 -0.52 4.73
N ASN A 455 26.53 0.52 5.47
CA ASN A 455 26.94 0.47 6.87
C ASN A 455 25.88 1.07 7.82
N SER A 456 24.62 1.19 7.39
CA SER A 456 23.58 1.86 8.20
C SER A 456 23.17 1.08 9.46
N MET A 457 23.72 -0.11 9.64
CA MET A 457 23.36 -1.03 10.72
C MET A 457 24.57 -1.42 11.57
N THR A 458 24.38 -1.49 12.89
CA THR A 458 25.41 -1.88 13.85
C THR A 458 25.64 -3.40 13.82
N GLN A 459 26.86 -3.84 14.15
CA GLN A 459 27.20 -5.27 14.30
C GLN A 459 27.02 -6.16 13.05
N LEU A 460 26.84 -5.58 11.85
CA LEU A 460 26.76 -6.33 10.60
C LEU A 460 27.94 -7.30 10.37
N PRO A 461 29.22 -6.94 10.64
CA PRO A 461 30.34 -7.89 10.49
C PRO A 461 30.27 -9.12 11.39
N ASN A 462 29.54 -9.02 12.51
CA ASN A 462 29.34 -10.09 13.48
C ASN A 462 28.11 -10.95 13.14
N LEU A 463 27.37 -10.61 12.10
CA LEU A 463 26.22 -11.39 11.65
C LEU A 463 26.64 -12.81 11.28
N ARG A 464 25.81 -13.79 11.68
CA ARG A 464 25.96 -15.20 11.38
C ARG A 464 24.65 -15.71 10.78
N VAL A 465 24.72 -16.21 9.55
CA VAL A 465 23.55 -16.55 8.71
C VAL A 465 23.58 -18.02 8.33
N GLY A 466 22.48 -18.72 8.55
CA GLY A 466 22.28 -20.08 8.03
C GLY A 466 21.49 -20.09 6.71
N TYR A 467 21.80 -21.01 5.79
CA TYR A 467 21.00 -21.22 4.58
C TYR A 467 19.57 -21.70 4.90
N ASN A 468 19.41 -22.46 5.99
CA ASN A 468 18.11 -22.84 6.54
C ASN A 468 17.21 -21.66 6.89
N GLU A 469 17.77 -20.47 7.08
CA GLU A 469 16.98 -19.28 7.38
C GLU A 469 16.14 -18.79 6.18
N PHE A 470 16.45 -19.27 4.97
CA PHE A 470 15.80 -18.85 3.73
C PHE A 470 15.03 -19.96 3.01
N PHE A 471 15.27 -21.25 3.27
CA PHE A 471 14.63 -22.34 2.52
C PHE A 471 13.09 -22.28 2.46
N GLY A 472 12.42 -21.74 3.48
CA GLY A 472 10.96 -21.61 3.52
C GLY A 472 10.41 -20.21 3.19
N THR A 473 11.24 -19.24 2.77
CA THR A 473 10.77 -17.87 2.48
C THR A 473 10.00 -17.76 1.17
N TYR A 474 10.05 -18.79 0.32
CA TYR A 474 9.17 -18.97 -0.81
C TYR A 474 8.52 -20.36 -0.69
N THR A 475 7.22 -20.39 -0.81
CA THR A 475 6.50 -21.64 -0.98
C THR A 475 5.47 -21.31 -2.03
N LEU A 476 5.61 -21.94 -3.21
CA LEU A 476 4.67 -21.79 -4.32
C LEU A 476 3.25 -22.21 -3.90
N GLY A 477 3.14 -23.09 -2.89
CA GLY A 477 1.89 -23.48 -2.21
C GLY A 477 1.48 -22.59 -1.03
N GLY A 478 2.15 -21.46 -0.80
CA GLY A 478 1.76 -20.35 0.10
C GLY A 478 1.77 -20.62 1.62
N GLY A 479 2.90 -21.01 2.19
CA GLY A 479 3.22 -20.79 3.58
C GLY A 479 2.62 -19.47 4.08
N ALA A 480 1.82 -19.59 5.13
CA ALA A 480 1.03 -18.51 5.69
C ALA A 480 1.90 -17.50 6.45
N ALA A 481 3.22 -17.45 6.26
CA ALA A 481 4.11 -16.53 6.97
C ALA A 481 4.63 -15.43 6.02
N ASP A 482 5.19 -14.37 6.62
CA ASP A 482 5.93 -13.34 5.89
C ASP A 482 7.16 -13.91 5.13
N PRO A 483 7.69 -13.18 4.13
CA PRO A 483 8.88 -13.59 3.38
C PRO A 483 10.20 -13.30 4.11
N LEU A 484 10.17 -12.89 5.39
CA LEU A 484 11.37 -12.54 6.15
C LEU A 484 12.12 -13.81 6.60
N ALA A 485 13.42 -13.67 6.84
CA ALA A 485 14.28 -14.74 7.29
C ALA A 485 13.73 -15.41 8.56
N TRP A 486 13.85 -16.73 8.62
CA TRP A 486 13.38 -17.53 9.75
C TRP A 486 14.13 -18.84 9.84
N ASP A 487 14.60 -19.20 11.03
CA ASP A 487 15.25 -20.48 11.20
C ASP A 487 14.20 -21.60 11.23
N TYR A 488 14.06 -22.32 10.11
CA TYR A 488 13.12 -23.43 9.97
C TYR A 488 13.57 -24.71 10.70
N GLN A 489 14.82 -24.81 11.14
CA GLN A 489 15.30 -25.97 11.90
C GLN A 489 14.91 -25.84 13.38
N THR A 490 15.14 -24.66 13.97
CA THR A 490 14.80 -24.39 15.37
C THR A 490 13.40 -23.80 15.53
N ASN A 491 12.72 -23.50 14.42
CA ASN A 491 11.46 -22.79 14.34
C ASN A 491 11.46 -21.50 15.18
N SER A 492 12.47 -20.64 14.96
CA SER A 492 12.66 -19.41 15.74
C SER A 492 13.09 -18.22 14.87
N ALA A 493 12.94 -17.00 15.41
CA ALA A 493 13.38 -15.78 14.76
C ALA A 493 14.91 -15.75 14.67
N SER A 494 15.45 -15.62 13.46
CA SER A 494 16.90 -15.55 13.26
C SER A 494 17.46 -14.14 13.49
N ALA A 495 18.77 -14.03 13.72
CA ALA A 495 19.42 -12.73 13.85
C ALA A 495 19.23 -11.88 12.58
N VAL A 496 19.22 -12.50 11.39
CA VAL A 496 19.00 -11.82 10.10
C VAL A 496 17.60 -11.20 10.03
N ARG A 497 16.57 -11.90 10.55
CA ARG A 497 15.19 -11.40 10.61
C ARG A 497 15.12 -10.02 11.25
N ASN A 498 15.89 -9.80 12.34
CA ASN A 498 15.91 -8.53 13.05
C ASN A 498 16.49 -7.39 12.20
N TYR A 499 17.50 -7.68 11.37
CA TYR A 499 18.03 -6.71 10.40
C TYR A 499 17.02 -6.44 9.28
N GLU A 500 16.35 -7.47 8.76
CA GLU A 500 15.33 -7.31 7.72
C GLU A 500 14.14 -6.50 8.20
N LEU A 501 13.65 -6.73 9.43
CA LEU A 501 12.60 -5.92 10.07
C LEU A 501 13.00 -4.45 10.20
N THR A 502 14.25 -4.21 10.60
CA THR A 502 14.77 -2.86 10.78
C THR A 502 14.85 -2.08 9.45
N ILE A 503 15.14 -2.77 8.35
CA ILE A 503 15.13 -2.21 6.98
C ILE A 503 13.72 -2.06 6.44
N ALA A 504 12.83 -3.01 6.71
CA ALA A 504 11.43 -2.93 6.29
C ALA A 504 10.71 -1.75 6.94
N ALA A 505 11.10 -1.37 8.16
CA ALA A 505 10.53 -0.25 8.88
C ALA A 505 10.55 1.08 8.06
N PRO A 506 9.59 1.99 8.31
CA PRO A 506 9.46 3.24 7.55
C PRO A 506 10.73 4.12 7.55
N ASP A 507 11.03 4.72 6.41
CA ASP A 507 12.03 5.76 6.24
C ASP A 507 11.43 7.11 5.77
N LEU A 508 12.27 8.14 5.59
CA LEU A 508 11.84 9.47 5.15
C LEU A 508 11.15 9.45 3.79
N PHE A 509 11.55 8.56 2.87
CA PHE A 509 10.86 8.42 1.59
C PHE A 509 9.46 7.87 1.78
N ASP A 510 9.34 6.80 2.60
CA ASP A 510 8.07 6.15 2.89
C ASP A 510 7.04 7.14 3.47
N VAL A 511 7.42 7.92 4.48
CA VAL A 511 6.54 8.93 5.10
C VAL A 511 6.32 10.18 4.24
N THR A 512 7.07 10.36 3.15
CA THR A 512 6.80 11.45 2.20
C THR A 512 5.76 11.04 1.18
N TYR A 513 5.86 9.82 0.65
CA TYR A 513 5.13 9.41 -0.55
C TYR A 513 4.01 8.39 -0.30
N TYR A 514 4.07 7.60 0.77
CA TYR A 514 3.08 6.58 1.07
C TYR A 514 2.16 6.98 2.22
N SER A 515 0.92 6.48 2.17
CA SER A 515 0.01 6.50 3.32
C SER A 515 0.28 5.25 4.18
N VAL A 516 0.96 5.44 5.30
CA VAL A 516 1.32 4.36 6.24
C VAL A 516 0.35 4.38 7.42
N GLU A 517 -0.31 3.24 7.66
CA GLU A 517 -1.24 3.05 8.78
C GLU A 517 -0.50 2.23 9.84
N PRO A 518 -0.24 2.78 11.04
CA PRO A 518 0.53 2.10 12.07
C PRO A 518 -0.10 0.77 12.52
N ASN A 519 -1.44 0.70 12.53
CA ASN A 519 -2.24 -0.43 13.04
C ASN A 519 -3.01 -1.15 11.92
N ALA A 520 -2.44 -1.23 10.72
CA ALA A 520 -3.12 -1.78 9.53
C ALA A 520 -3.61 -3.22 9.72
N ALA A 521 -2.92 -3.98 10.56
CA ALA A 521 -3.33 -5.34 10.91
C ALA A 521 -4.73 -5.41 11.56
N ILE A 522 -5.09 -4.45 12.43
CA ILE A 522 -6.43 -4.35 13.04
C ILE A 522 -7.38 -3.66 12.07
N ASN A 523 -6.95 -2.51 11.55
CA ASN A 523 -7.82 -1.58 10.84
C ASN A 523 -8.25 -2.08 9.46
N TYR A 524 -7.42 -2.92 8.81
CA TYR A 524 -7.66 -3.45 7.48
C TYR A 524 -7.59 -4.97 7.43
N TYR A 525 -6.47 -5.58 7.84
CA TYR A 525 -6.24 -7.01 7.59
C TYR A 525 -7.30 -7.91 8.24
N THR A 526 -7.59 -7.74 9.53
CA THR A 526 -8.58 -8.57 10.24
C THR A 526 -9.94 -8.49 9.55
N ARG A 527 -10.39 -7.29 9.20
CA ARG A 527 -11.68 -7.05 8.52
C ARG A 527 -11.72 -7.68 7.13
N MET A 528 -10.64 -7.54 6.34
CA MET A 528 -10.54 -8.17 5.02
C MET A 528 -10.47 -9.70 5.11
N ARG A 529 -9.75 -10.25 6.10
CA ARG A 529 -9.63 -11.69 6.33
C ARG A 529 -10.99 -12.30 6.68
N ASP A 530 -11.69 -11.68 7.62
CA ASP A 530 -12.97 -12.18 8.13
C ASP A 530 -14.07 -12.09 7.06
N ASN A 531 -13.98 -11.11 6.15
CA ASN A 531 -14.93 -10.89 5.06
C ASN A 531 -14.42 -11.33 3.68
N ARG A 532 -13.38 -12.17 3.63
CA ARG A 532 -12.72 -12.61 2.39
C ARG A 532 -13.66 -13.24 1.37
N ASN A 533 -14.70 -13.94 1.83
CA ASN A 533 -15.64 -14.64 0.95
C ASN A 533 -16.69 -13.71 0.31
N VAL A 534 -16.87 -12.51 0.86
CA VAL A 534 -17.84 -11.52 0.38
C VAL A 534 -17.15 -10.50 -0.52
N LEU A 535 -15.92 -10.13 -0.18
CA LEU A 535 -15.12 -9.22 -1.00
C LEU A 535 -14.66 -9.92 -2.29
N PRO A 536 -14.60 -9.21 -3.44
CA PRO A 536 -14.32 -9.79 -4.75
C PRO A 536 -12.81 -10.05 -4.95
N PHE A 537 -12.19 -10.76 -4.02
CA PHE A 537 -10.78 -11.13 -4.13
C PHE A 537 -10.58 -12.19 -5.22
N PRO A 538 -9.58 -12.05 -6.10
CA PRO A 538 -9.35 -13.00 -7.20
C PRO A 538 -8.88 -14.37 -6.69
N GLY A 539 -9.59 -15.44 -7.05
CA GLY A 539 -9.18 -16.83 -6.79
C GLY A 539 -8.87 -17.14 -5.32
N GLN A 540 -7.85 -17.98 -5.06
CA GLN A 540 -7.37 -18.28 -3.70
C GLN A 540 -6.46 -17.18 -3.13
N THR A 541 -6.89 -15.90 -3.18
CA THR A 541 -6.12 -14.76 -2.64
C THR A 541 -5.71 -15.01 -1.20
N ARG A 542 -4.41 -14.98 -0.90
CA ARG A 542 -3.89 -15.10 0.46
C ARG A 542 -3.60 -13.71 1.01
N LEU A 543 -4.49 -13.23 1.86
CA LEU A 543 -4.29 -11.96 2.55
C LEU A 543 -3.17 -12.12 3.58
N ARG A 544 -2.27 -11.14 3.62
CA ARG A 544 -1.12 -11.09 4.53
C ARG A 544 -1.16 -9.78 5.32
N PRO A 545 -0.90 -9.82 6.65
CA PRO A 545 -0.60 -8.64 7.44
C PRO A 545 0.72 -7.98 7.04
N ASP A 546 1.17 -7.07 7.90
CA ASP A 546 2.44 -6.38 7.74
C ASP A 546 3.63 -7.34 7.92
N LEU A 547 4.77 -7.01 7.29
CA LEU A 547 6.00 -7.79 7.46
C LEU A 547 6.39 -7.92 8.94
N GLY A 548 6.79 -9.11 9.37
CA GLY A 548 7.00 -9.46 10.77
C GLY A 548 5.97 -10.44 11.32
N TRP A 549 4.82 -10.56 10.65
CA TRP A 549 3.78 -11.51 11.00
C TRP A 549 4.17 -12.97 10.72
N ARG A 550 3.89 -13.84 11.69
CA ARG A 550 4.05 -15.27 11.56
C ARG A 550 2.95 -16.03 12.33
N PRO A 551 2.10 -16.79 11.63
CA PRO A 551 0.98 -17.46 12.26
C PRO A 551 1.43 -18.55 13.23
N GLY A 552 0.70 -18.69 14.34
CA GLY A 552 0.95 -19.72 15.35
C GLY A 552 2.19 -19.48 16.22
N VAL A 553 2.84 -18.31 16.10
CA VAL A 553 4.01 -17.94 16.91
C VAL A 553 3.64 -16.77 17.83
N GLY A 554 2.87 -17.05 18.89
CA GLY A 554 2.59 -16.14 20.02
C GLY A 554 2.44 -14.66 19.63
N SER A 555 3.41 -13.83 20.03
CA SER A 555 3.41 -12.36 19.79
C SER A 555 3.58 -11.94 18.32
N LEU A 556 3.79 -12.88 17.39
CA LEU A 556 3.89 -12.63 15.94
C LEU A 556 2.63 -13.03 15.19
N ASP A 557 1.64 -13.65 15.85
CA ASP A 557 0.36 -14.03 15.23
C ASP A 557 -0.45 -12.80 14.80
N PHE A 558 -0.09 -11.64 15.34
CA PHE A 558 -0.58 -10.33 14.97
C PHE A 558 0.58 -9.34 14.94
N TYR A 559 0.86 -8.72 13.78
CA TYR A 559 2.01 -7.83 13.61
C TYR A 559 1.67 -6.68 12.68
N SER A 560 2.06 -5.47 13.07
CA SER A 560 1.76 -4.22 12.37
C SER A 560 3.00 -3.33 12.23
N VAL A 561 2.92 -2.25 11.45
CA VAL A 561 4.03 -1.29 11.29
C VAL A 561 4.52 -0.73 12.64
N GLN A 562 3.63 -0.49 13.61
CA GLN A 562 4.09 -0.06 14.94
C GLN A 562 4.97 -1.12 15.63
N ASN A 563 4.68 -2.42 15.43
CA ASN A 563 5.50 -3.49 15.97
C ASN A 563 6.87 -3.53 15.25
N GLN A 564 6.88 -3.30 13.93
CA GLN A 564 8.13 -3.18 13.16
C GLN A 564 9.00 -2.05 13.70
N MET A 565 8.42 -0.88 13.96
CA MET A 565 9.15 0.28 14.50
C MET A 565 9.67 0.02 15.91
N ALA A 566 8.84 -0.56 16.78
CA ALA A 566 9.24 -0.91 18.15
C ALA A 566 10.36 -1.96 18.16
N ALA A 567 10.27 -2.97 17.29
CA ALA A 567 11.30 -3.99 17.12
C ALA A 567 12.62 -3.37 16.60
N ALA A 568 12.52 -2.54 15.55
CA ALA A 568 13.70 -1.88 14.98
C ALA A 568 14.42 -0.96 15.99
N ALA A 569 13.66 -0.31 16.88
CA ALA A 569 14.22 0.48 17.98
C ALA A 569 14.87 -0.41 19.06
N SER A 570 14.20 -1.48 19.47
CA SER A 570 14.66 -2.36 20.57
C SER A 570 15.92 -3.15 20.21
N PHE A 571 16.12 -3.49 18.93
CA PHE A 571 17.30 -4.24 18.52
C PHE A 571 18.61 -3.44 18.61
N GLY A 572 18.55 -2.10 18.70
CA GLY A 572 19.74 -1.24 18.72
C GLY A 572 20.62 -1.39 17.47
N LYS A 573 20.01 -1.79 16.34
CA LYS A 573 20.73 -2.13 15.11
C LYS A 573 20.94 -0.98 14.17
N ARG A 574 20.37 0.20 14.42
CA ARG A 574 20.51 1.37 13.55
C ARG A 574 21.75 2.18 13.94
N GLN A 575 22.51 2.64 12.97
CA GLN A 575 23.52 3.68 13.20
C GLN A 575 22.82 5.04 13.35
N PHE A 576 23.31 5.87 14.26
CA PHE A 576 22.76 7.21 14.48
C PHE A 576 22.97 8.12 13.26
N GLU A 577 24.06 7.91 12.51
CA GLU A 577 24.40 8.69 11.32
C GLU A 577 23.44 8.46 10.14
N ALA A 578 22.68 7.37 10.16
CA ALA A 578 21.65 7.07 9.16
C ALA A 578 20.37 7.88 9.43
N PHE A 579 20.40 9.16 9.05
CA PHE A 579 19.37 10.17 9.35
C PHE A 579 17.96 9.88 8.81
N TRP A 580 17.83 8.98 7.83
CA TRP A 580 16.56 8.72 7.15
C TRP A 580 15.64 7.74 7.88
N PHE A 581 16.12 7.06 8.93
CA PHE A 581 15.26 6.14 9.67
C PHE A 581 14.22 6.90 10.48
N VAL A 582 12.95 6.54 10.31
CA VAL A 582 11.87 7.07 11.14
C VAL A 582 11.84 6.29 12.45
N THR A 583 11.88 7.02 13.57
CA THR A 583 11.94 6.46 14.93
C THR A 583 10.67 6.70 15.73
N GLN A 584 9.95 7.78 15.42
CA GLN A 584 8.72 8.19 16.09
C GLN A 584 7.53 7.85 15.22
N LYS A 585 6.54 7.15 15.79
CA LYS A 585 5.33 6.72 15.06
C LYS A 585 4.43 7.90 14.70
N GLU A 586 4.57 9.01 15.42
CA GLU A 586 3.98 10.31 15.14
C GLU A 586 4.37 10.83 13.75
N HIS A 587 5.52 10.43 13.20
CA HIS A 587 5.94 10.84 11.87
C HIS A 587 5.32 10.00 10.75
N LEU A 588 4.61 8.90 11.07
CA LEU A 588 3.78 8.20 10.10
C LEU A 588 2.53 9.00 9.72
N LEU A 589 2.29 10.12 10.41
CA LEU A 589 1.35 11.16 10.03
C LEU A 589 1.75 11.82 8.71
N THR A 590 1.46 11.17 7.59
CA THR A 590 1.47 11.88 6.32
C THR A 590 0.20 12.72 6.30
N SER A 591 0.36 14.04 6.51
CA SER A 591 -0.76 14.96 6.47
C SER A 591 -1.45 14.84 5.10
N TRP A 592 -2.77 14.68 5.12
CA TRP A 592 -3.62 14.46 3.95
C TRP A 592 -3.77 15.68 3.03
N ALA A 593 -3.01 16.76 3.29
CA ALA A 593 -2.99 17.96 2.48
C ALA A 593 -1.67 18.04 1.72
N PRO A 594 -1.67 18.33 0.42
CA PRO A 594 -0.55 19.07 -0.17
C PRO A 594 -0.59 20.47 0.44
N ALA A 595 -0.16 20.61 1.69
CA ALA A 595 0.22 21.92 2.22
C ALA A 595 1.63 22.24 1.71
N GLU A 596 1.95 23.53 1.62
CA GLU A 596 3.23 24.03 1.13
C GLU A 596 4.40 23.40 1.91
N GLY A 597 5.12 22.51 1.24
CA GLY A 597 6.39 21.94 1.70
C GLY A 597 6.29 20.62 2.44
N ALA A 598 7.25 19.73 2.15
CA ALA A 598 7.49 18.45 2.83
C ALA A 598 7.92 18.59 4.31
N MET A 599 7.90 19.80 4.86
CA MET A 599 8.42 20.18 6.18
C MET A 599 7.31 20.59 7.16
N ASN A 600 6.05 20.74 6.70
CA ASN A 600 4.96 21.20 7.54
C ASN A 600 4.12 20.04 8.10
N TYR A 601 4.50 19.58 9.28
CA TYR A 601 3.78 18.58 10.07
C TYR A 601 2.79 19.20 11.08
N ALA A 602 2.57 20.52 11.04
CA ALA A 602 1.71 21.21 12.00
C ALA A 602 0.23 20.84 11.82
N PHE A 603 -0.45 20.57 12.93
CA PHE A 603 -1.84 20.12 12.94
C PHE A 603 -2.79 21.31 12.99
N PRO A 604 -3.75 21.45 12.06
CA PRO A 604 -4.72 22.53 12.13
C PRO A 604 -5.63 22.36 13.36
N PRO A 605 -5.94 23.44 14.11
CA PRO A 605 -6.67 23.38 15.38
C PRO A 605 -8.13 22.90 15.27
N ASN A 606 -8.66 22.74 14.06
CA ASN A 606 -10.09 22.56 13.78
C ASN A 606 -10.52 21.08 13.59
N PHE A 607 -9.69 20.10 13.94
CA PHE A 607 -9.97 18.67 13.76
C PHE A 607 -10.29 17.94 15.08
N GLY A 608 -11.05 16.82 15.00
CA GLY A 608 -11.55 16.07 16.15
C GLY A 608 -10.49 15.59 17.15
N LYS A 609 -10.82 15.65 18.44
CA LYS A 609 -9.96 15.24 19.56
C LYS A 609 -10.24 13.77 19.91
N CYS A 610 -9.20 12.94 20.02
CA CYS A 610 -9.34 11.56 20.50
C CYS A 610 -9.48 11.54 22.03
N ALA A 611 -10.55 10.95 22.57
CA ALA A 611 -10.77 10.87 24.01
C ALA A 611 -10.07 9.66 24.65
N THR A 612 -10.05 8.51 23.98
CA THR A 612 -9.45 7.27 24.49
C THR A 612 -8.46 6.71 23.47
N PRO A 613 -7.15 6.96 23.62
CA PRO A 613 -6.13 6.39 22.75
C PRO A 613 -5.88 4.91 23.07
N ASP A 614 -5.51 4.11 22.08
CA ASP A 614 -5.01 2.74 22.26
C ASP A 614 -3.50 2.69 22.53
N ASP A 615 -2.79 3.83 22.41
CA ASP A 615 -1.33 3.83 22.24
C ASP A 615 -0.53 4.86 23.06
N ASN A 616 -1.15 5.47 24.09
CA ASN A 616 -0.55 6.40 25.06
C ASN A 616 0.29 7.57 24.49
N LEU A 617 0.12 7.94 23.21
CA LEU A 617 0.92 9.02 22.60
C LEU A 617 0.49 10.44 22.97
N SER A 618 1.48 11.34 22.94
CA SER A 618 1.31 12.79 23.07
C SER A 618 0.66 13.42 21.82
N VAL A 619 0.99 12.94 20.62
CA VAL A 619 0.39 13.35 19.34
C VAL A 619 -0.45 12.20 18.78
N LYS A 620 -1.74 12.47 18.51
CA LYS A 620 -2.72 11.42 18.18
C LYS A 620 -2.62 11.00 16.70
N VAL A 621 -2.30 9.73 16.44
CA VAL A 621 -2.21 9.13 15.10
C VAL A 621 -3.58 8.59 14.64
N PRO A 622 -3.91 8.65 13.32
CA PRO A 622 -5.06 7.93 12.79
C PRO A 622 -4.98 6.44 13.10
N GLY A 623 -6.09 5.84 13.50
CA GLY A 623 -6.16 4.41 13.85
C GLY A 623 -5.95 4.13 15.33
N SER A 624 -5.38 5.09 16.08
CA SER A 624 -5.03 4.93 17.49
C SER A 624 -6.10 5.38 18.49
N CYS A 625 -7.35 5.58 18.04
CA CYS A 625 -8.42 6.10 18.89
C CYS A 625 -9.54 5.08 19.10
N ALA A 626 -9.61 4.53 20.30
CA ALA A 626 -10.61 3.54 20.71
C ALA A 626 -11.99 4.14 20.99
N ALA A 627 -12.08 5.39 21.46
CA ALA A 627 -13.35 6.08 21.70
C ALA A 627 -13.25 7.61 21.69
N GLY A 628 -14.39 8.28 21.40
CA GLY A 628 -14.53 9.74 21.49
C GLY A 628 -14.17 10.53 20.23
N GLY A 629 -14.13 9.91 19.05
CA GLY A 629 -14.01 10.64 17.78
C GLY A 629 -12.60 11.05 17.39
N GLY A 630 -11.62 10.17 17.59
CA GLY A 630 -10.31 10.32 16.95
C GLY A 630 -10.29 9.81 15.51
N ARG A 631 -9.31 10.30 14.74
CA ARG A 631 -9.07 9.86 13.37
C ARG A 631 -8.87 8.35 13.35
N THR A 632 -9.68 7.62 12.62
CA THR A 632 -9.17 6.57 11.73
C THR A 632 -8.75 7.28 10.44
N GLY A 633 -7.89 6.74 9.58
CA GLY A 633 -7.32 7.44 8.41
C GLY A 633 -8.31 8.01 7.37
N TYR A 634 -9.60 8.09 7.67
CA TYR A 634 -10.69 8.51 6.79
C TYR A 634 -11.01 9.99 7.04
N SER A 635 -10.33 10.88 6.33
CA SER A 635 -10.83 12.25 6.22
C SER A 635 -11.82 12.31 5.05
N VAL A 636 -12.84 13.15 5.14
CA VAL A 636 -13.83 13.35 4.07
C VAL A 636 -14.12 14.83 3.97
N LYS A 637 -14.43 15.32 2.77
CA LYS A 637 -14.83 16.71 2.56
C LYS A 637 -16.03 16.77 1.62
N LEU A 638 -17.00 17.61 1.94
CA LEU A 638 -18.04 17.99 0.99
C LEU A 638 -17.43 18.79 -0.16
N ILE A 639 -17.86 18.47 -1.37
CA ILE A 639 -17.44 19.16 -2.58
C ILE A 639 -18.66 19.69 -3.31
N SER A 640 -18.50 20.86 -3.91
CA SER A 640 -19.57 21.45 -4.69
C SER A 640 -19.68 20.74 -6.05
N ARG A 641 -20.91 20.67 -6.58
CA ARG A 641 -21.17 20.18 -7.92
C ARG A 641 -20.36 20.95 -8.97
N HIS A 642 -20.31 22.27 -8.85
CA HIS A 642 -19.54 23.12 -9.76
C HIS A 642 -18.05 22.76 -9.79
N ALA A 643 -17.47 22.37 -8.64
CA ALA A 643 -16.10 21.90 -8.62
C ALA A 643 -15.91 20.62 -9.44
N LEU A 644 -16.86 19.67 -9.42
CA LEU A 644 -16.75 18.41 -10.19
C LEU A 644 -16.85 18.58 -11.71
N PHE A 645 -17.51 19.64 -12.18
CA PHE A 645 -17.63 19.98 -13.61
C PHE A 645 -16.61 21.05 -14.04
N SER A 646 -15.68 21.43 -13.17
CA SER A 646 -14.72 22.48 -13.46
C SER A 646 -13.57 21.96 -14.32
N ASP A 647 -13.17 22.75 -15.32
CA ASP A 647 -11.93 22.52 -16.07
C ASP A 647 -10.68 23.08 -15.36
N ALA A 648 -10.83 23.65 -14.17
CA ALA A 648 -9.75 24.33 -13.44
C ALA A 648 -8.95 23.41 -12.51
N HIS A 649 -9.06 22.08 -12.61
CA HIS A 649 -8.33 21.19 -11.71
C HIS A 649 -6.85 21.10 -12.05
N THR A 650 -6.00 21.53 -11.11
CA THR A 650 -4.54 21.40 -11.17
C THR A 650 -4.07 20.12 -10.49
N ILE A 651 -4.45 18.97 -11.05
CA ILE A 651 -4.23 17.65 -10.42
C ILE A 651 -3.26 16.75 -11.18
N GLY A 652 -2.78 17.15 -12.36
CA GLY A 652 -1.81 16.39 -13.17
C GLY A 652 -0.35 16.49 -12.69
N GLY A 653 -0.04 17.26 -11.65
CA GLY A 653 1.33 17.43 -11.16
C GLY A 653 2.16 18.46 -11.92
N ALA A 654 3.49 18.34 -11.85
CA ALA A 654 4.40 19.38 -12.33
C ALA A 654 4.32 19.57 -13.85
N GLY A 655 4.02 20.80 -14.30
CA GLY A 655 3.99 21.17 -15.72
C GLY A 655 2.72 20.79 -16.48
N GLU A 656 1.75 20.14 -15.84
CA GLU A 656 0.47 19.79 -16.48
C GLU A 656 -0.54 20.95 -16.41
N PRO A 657 -1.24 21.26 -17.52
CA PRO A 657 -2.28 22.29 -17.52
C PRO A 657 -3.49 21.87 -16.67
N PRO A 658 -4.28 22.82 -16.17
CA PRO A 658 -5.58 22.53 -15.58
C PRO A 658 -6.50 21.79 -16.56
N GLY A 659 -7.38 20.93 -16.05
CA GLY A 659 -8.41 20.28 -16.88
C GLY A 659 -9.56 19.69 -16.08
N ALA A 660 -10.61 19.21 -16.78
CA ALA A 660 -11.71 18.48 -16.14
C ALA A 660 -11.29 17.06 -15.71
N ILE A 661 -11.95 16.54 -14.68
CA ILE A 661 -11.88 15.11 -14.34
C ILE A 661 -12.44 14.24 -15.48
N LEU A 662 -12.04 12.97 -15.50
CA LEU A 662 -12.47 11.99 -16.51
C LEU A 662 -13.75 11.25 -16.12
N ASN A 663 -14.18 11.36 -14.85
CA ASN A 663 -15.37 10.71 -14.32
C ASN A 663 -16.30 11.71 -13.60
N PRO A 664 -16.84 12.74 -14.29
CA PRO A 664 -17.84 13.63 -13.70
C PRO A 664 -19.18 12.90 -13.46
N PRO A 665 -20.08 13.47 -12.63
CA PRO A 665 -21.39 12.86 -12.38
C PRO A 665 -22.22 12.72 -13.66
N ALA A 666 -23.01 11.65 -13.76
CA ALA A 666 -23.80 11.34 -14.96
C ALA A 666 -25.00 12.30 -15.13
N GLY A 667 -24.80 13.37 -15.91
CA GLY A 667 -25.87 14.23 -16.45
C GLY A 667 -26.53 15.21 -15.45
N PRO A 668 -27.50 16.02 -15.91
CA PRO A 668 -28.12 17.09 -15.12
C PRO A 668 -28.95 16.61 -13.92
N GLY A 669 -29.25 15.31 -13.87
CA GLY A 669 -30.00 14.65 -12.80
C GLY A 669 -29.25 14.55 -11.46
N TRP A 670 -27.94 14.76 -11.47
CA TRP A 670 -27.01 14.81 -10.32
C TRP A 670 -26.44 16.20 -10.14
#